data_AF-A0A5C9E064-F1
#
_entry.id   AF-A0A5C9E064-F1
#
_cell.length_a   1.000
_cell.length_b   1.000
_cell.length_c   1.000
_cell.angle_alpha   90.00
_cell.angle_beta   90.00
_cell.angle_gamma   90.00
#
_symmetry.space_group_name_H-M   'P 1'
#
loop_
_entity.id
_entity.type
_entity.pdbx_description
1 polymer ?
#
loop_
_entity_poly.entity_id
_entity_poly.type
_entity_poly.pdbx_seq_one_letter_code
_entity_poly.pdbx_strand_id
1 'polypeptide(L)'
;MFEKYHMTFKKFHFILLFFLFVSIGVSEVYVSISLIERQDRELEGIFTCKSQSNIPTNPFYYSTIIGGDYRDRIVDIVEDTNGEIYALCRTNSDDFLGAKKISNNSDYDCVIIQGDMEEDSIVALSRFGGTGDDFPTSIALDANGNIIVTGYTYSTDYPIVNSTYNRIPSIENSDCFITVVDANGTIVYSSLIGGDSYEFPSKIGLLQEGEIYIVGTTFSYDFPVYNCTQGGFKGGVSDMFFTIRNLTSDTIVVSRMIGGDGEDRCTDCCIDTQAIFRLYGYTDSTEVVYPLQTFETKGSLGQFDCLIVSLDRSFDVADVLRIGGSDDDFPRNIVPTGEEIIICGTTYSEDFPLTDNPYDGTLNGTNDAFILRLDSSQNNLIWSTLIGGMNMDEASEVCVDTKGQIYLGGFTRSTDFRIYGQYISMYSGLDDCFVVKFSNTLQYSVLVGGSKGDTPRAIHLSEDGCIIGVGETISEDFPVINSKNFSQTSGFDNGFLFKLGDCGDSDGDTLPDYLENEIGTDRFDNDTDGDLLSDAEEYNIYNTDPTSSDSDGDQMADHWEITNGLNPLIDDAFFDLDEDGLMNLDEYLHGTDPNLWDTDGDDISDRWEVYNGWNPLDPQVPLLEVIQYHSFPITLTSLSVATVIVLVTIRHLRREKYERLRELAETQQVLDEMKEEKQN
;
A
#
# COMPACT_ATOMS: atom_id res chain seq x y z
N MET A 1 9.42 73.94 49.79
CA MET A 1 8.12 74.29 49.18
C MET A 1 8.26 73.99 47.69
N PHE A 2 8.32 72.75 47.21
CA PHE A 2 7.42 71.58 47.31
C PHE A 2 6.06 71.79 46.60
N GLU A 3 6.10 71.86 45.27
CA GLU A 3 4.95 71.57 44.40
C GLU A 3 4.89 70.06 44.16
N LYS A 4 3.84 69.43 44.68
CA LYS A 4 3.51 68.00 44.65
C LYS A 4 2.01 67.92 44.38
N TYR A 5 1.58 66.86 43.68
CA TYR A 5 0.21 66.36 43.39
C TYR A 5 -0.34 66.67 41.97
N HIS A 6 -0.34 65.72 41.01
CA HIS A 6 -1.15 64.47 40.83
C HIS A 6 -2.37 64.74 39.89
N MET A 7 -2.83 63.90 38.95
CA MET A 7 -2.60 62.53 38.45
C MET A 7 -3.11 62.47 36.98
N THR A 8 -2.54 61.86 35.93
CA THR A 8 -2.00 60.50 35.60
C THR A 8 -3.03 59.43 35.19
N PHE A 9 -2.79 58.47 34.27
CA PHE A 9 -1.54 57.87 33.73
C PHE A 9 -1.85 57.20 32.35
N LYS A 10 -0.82 56.96 31.52
CA LYS A 10 -0.78 56.23 30.21
C LYS A 10 -0.88 57.06 28.92
N LYS A 11 0.20 57.79 28.63
CA LYS A 11 0.89 57.85 27.32
C LYS A 11 2.21 58.59 27.55
N PHE A 12 3.28 58.16 26.87
CA PHE A 12 4.70 58.52 27.04
C PHE A 12 5.52 57.61 27.97
N HIS A 13 5.94 56.48 27.40
CA HIS A 13 7.36 56.12 27.35
C HIS A 13 7.62 55.33 26.05
N PHE A 14 7.64 56.08 24.95
CA PHE A 14 8.41 55.79 23.75
C PHE A 14 9.11 57.11 23.44
N ILE A 15 10.39 57.06 23.06
CA ILE A 15 11.37 58.18 23.02
C ILE A 15 12.13 58.38 24.35
N LEU A 16 12.83 57.33 24.78
CA LEU A 16 14.22 57.48 25.25
C LEU A 16 15.02 56.19 24.97
N LEU A 17 14.98 55.72 23.72
CA LEU A 17 15.94 54.72 23.23
C LEU A 17 16.26 54.95 21.76
N PHE A 18 16.54 56.21 21.43
CA PHE A 18 17.28 56.61 20.22
C PHE A 18 18.58 57.35 20.58
N PHE A 19 19.13 57.07 21.75
CA PHE A 19 20.46 57.56 22.18
C PHE A 19 21.38 56.43 22.70
N LEU A 20 21.17 55.20 22.25
CA LEU A 20 22.11 54.12 22.49
C LEU A 20 22.21 53.11 21.34
N PHE A 21 22.35 53.58 20.10
CA PHE A 21 23.01 52.82 19.03
C PHE A 21 23.75 53.80 18.11
N VAL A 22 24.81 54.41 18.67
CA VAL A 22 26.00 54.84 17.93
C VAL A 22 27.21 54.30 18.69
N SER A 23 27.40 53.00 18.54
CA SER A 23 28.70 52.44 18.18
C SER A 23 28.38 51.32 17.21
N ILE A 24 29.04 51.36 16.05
CA ILE A 24 28.84 50.52 14.87
C ILE A 24 27.76 51.11 13.93
N GLY A 25 28.22 52.01 13.07
CA GLY A 25 27.44 52.51 11.94
C GLY A 25 27.50 51.51 10.79
N VAL A 26 26.33 51.18 10.23
CA VAL A 26 26.19 50.77 8.83
C VAL A 26 24.87 51.33 8.33
N SER A 27 24.92 51.83 7.10
CA SER A 27 23.91 52.55 6.36
C SER A 27 22.99 51.64 5.55
N GLU A 28 21.81 52.18 5.23
CA GLU A 28 20.87 51.84 4.15
C GLU A 28 19.70 50.88 4.45
N VAL A 29 18.50 51.45 4.46
CA VAL A 29 17.22 50.79 4.14
C VAL A 29 16.56 51.61 3.03
N TYR A 30 16.26 50.96 1.91
CA TYR A 30 15.31 51.46 0.91
C TYR A 30 13.90 50.98 1.26
N VAL A 31 12.94 51.90 1.20
CA VAL A 31 11.49 51.64 1.31
C VAL A 31 10.89 51.65 -0.10
N SER A 32 9.99 50.72 -0.40
CA SER A 32 8.93 50.97 -1.39
C SER A 32 7.65 50.19 -1.06
N ILE A 33 6.57 50.96 -0.98
CA ILE A 33 5.16 50.59 -0.73
C ILE A 33 4.45 50.43 -2.09
N SER A 34 3.56 49.44 -2.22
CA SER A 34 2.41 49.48 -3.15
C SER A 34 1.30 48.57 -2.59
N LEU A 35 0.27 49.15 -1.97
CA LEU A 35 -1.03 49.52 -2.56
C LEU A 35 -1.94 48.31 -2.83
N ILE A 36 -2.90 48.17 -1.91
CA ILE A 36 -4.05 47.27 -1.94
C ILE A 36 -5.06 47.80 -2.96
N GLU A 37 -5.39 46.99 -3.97
CA GLU A 37 -6.68 47.05 -4.66
C GLU A 37 -7.52 45.86 -4.22
N ARG A 38 -8.78 46.14 -3.90
CA ARG A 38 -9.78 45.17 -3.44
C ARG A 38 -10.92 45.18 -4.44
N GLN A 39 -11.17 44.04 -5.10
CA GLN A 39 -12.47 43.72 -5.72
C GLN A 39 -12.66 42.19 -5.79
N ASP A 40 -13.55 41.71 -4.92
CA ASP A 40 -14.63 40.74 -5.16
C ASP A 40 -14.39 39.53 -6.09
N ARG A 41 -14.29 38.32 -5.53
CA ARG A 41 -15.38 37.30 -5.48
C ARG A 41 -14.84 35.90 -5.15
N GLU A 42 -15.60 35.22 -4.29
CA GLU A 42 -15.87 33.77 -4.28
C GLU A 42 -14.71 32.83 -4.66
N LEU A 43 -14.01 32.30 -3.66
CA LEU A 43 -13.24 31.05 -3.79
C LEU A 43 -13.16 30.37 -2.40
N GLU A 44 -13.77 29.18 -2.38
CA GLU A 44 -13.33 27.95 -1.73
C GLU A 44 -13.11 27.93 -0.21
N GLY A 45 -13.93 27.09 0.43
CA GLY A 45 -13.66 26.58 1.77
C GLY A 45 -12.40 25.74 1.75
N ILE A 46 -11.30 26.34 2.17
CA ILE A 46 -10.07 25.65 2.52
C ILE A 46 -10.34 24.94 3.85
N PHE A 47 -10.50 23.61 3.79
CA PHE A 47 -10.25 22.76 4.94
C PHE A 47 -8.74 22.82 5.21
N THR A 48 -8.34 23.52 6.27
CA THR A 48 -7.02 23.35 6.85
C THR A 48 -7.01 21.99 7.55
N CYS A 49 -6.43 21.01 6.88
CA CYS A 49 -6.00 19.77 7.50
C CYS A 49 -5.02 20.13 8.61
N LYS A 50 -5.36 19.82 9.87
CA LYS A 50 -4.35 19.72 10.91
C LYS A 50 -3.41 18.60 10.47
N SER A 51 -2.14 18.92 10.28
CA SER A 51 -1.08 17.96 10.03
C SER A 51 -1.10 16.87 11.11
N GLN A 52 -1.59 15.69 10.76
CA GLN A 52 -1.11 14.47 11.39
C GLN A 52 0.34 14.30 10.90
N SER A 53 1.27 14.39 11.83
CA SER A 53 2.71 14.30 11.63
C SER A 53 3.22 12.86 11.50
N ASN A 54 2.38 11.89 11.11
CA ASN A 54 2.83 10.53 10.80
C ASN A 54 2.45 10.27 9.34
N ILE A 55 3.32 10.70 8.43
CA ILE A 55 3.14 10.57 6.97
C ILE A 55 4.05 9.44 6.50
N PRO A 56 3.53 8.27 6.08
CA PRO A 56 4.35 7.30 5.36
C PRO A 56 4.84 7.97 4.07
N THR A 57 6.16 8.06 3.90
CA THR A 57 6.81 8.93 2.91
C THR A 57 6.81 8.36 1.49
N ASN A 58 6.41 7.10 1.28
CA ASN A 58 6.23 6.48 -0.04
C ASN A 58 5.51 5.13 0.12
N PRO A 59 4.37 4.85 -0.55
CA PRO A 59 3.72 3.54 -0.44
C PRO A 59 4.42 2.49 -1.31
N PHE A 60 5.39 2.91 -2.15
CA PHE A 60 6.17 2.00 -2.96
C PHE A 60 7.33 1.45 -2.14
N TYR A 61 7.23 0.17 -1.84
CA TYR A 61 8.35 -0.60 -1.30
C TYR A 61 9.36 -0.94 -2.41
N TYR A 62 8.85 -1.35 -3.59
CA TYR A 62 9.68 -1.77 -4.71
C TYR A 62 8.97 -1.48 -6.04
N SER A 63 9.74 -1.10 -7.07
CA SER A 63 9.26 -1.13 -8.44
C SER A 63 10.40 -1.27 -9.44
N THR A 64 10.15 -2.00 -10.52
CA THR A 64 11.12 -2.23 -11.58
C THR A 64 10.46 -2.42 -12.94
N ILE A 65 11.27 -2.36 -13.98
CA ILE A 65 10.91 -2.65 -15.37
C ILE A 65 11.68 -3.89 -15.80
N ILE A 66 10.98 -4.85 -16.39
CA ILE A 66 11.51 -6.12 -16.88
C ILE A 66 11.21 -6.23 -18.38
N GLY A 67 12.26 -6.32 -19.19
CA GLY A 67 12.11 -6.39 -20.64
C GLY A 67 13.43 -6.66 -21.36
N GLY A 68 13.39 -6.53 -22.67
CA GLY A 68 14.51 -6.60 -23.59
C GLY A 68 14.35 -5.59 -24.73
N ASP A 69 14.98 -5.86 -25.86
CA ASP A 69 15.01 -4.94 -27.00
C ASP A 69 13.69 -4.82 -27.79
N TYR A 70 12.70 -5.67 -27.50
CA TYR A 70 11.42 -5.70 -28.21
C TYR A 70 10.22 -5.48 -27.27
N ARG A 71 9.16 -6.29 -27.40
CA ARG A 71 7.91 -6.11 -26.68
C ARG A 71 7.80 -7.18 -25.62
N ASP A 72 7.64 -6.70 -24.41
CA ASP A 72 7.63 -7.49 -23.20
C ASP A 72 6.47 -7.06 -22.31
N ARG A 73 5.83 -8.03 -21.68
CA ARG A 73 4.79 -7.75 -20.69
C ARG A 73 4.81 -8.83 -19.61
N ILE A 74 4.42 -8.45 -18.41
CA ILE A 74 4.01 -9.39 -17.37
C ILE A 74 2.48 -9.50 -17.44
N VAL A 75 1.96 -10.73 -17.36
CA VAL A 75 0.56 -11.08 -17.64
C VAL A 75 -0.18 -11.42 -16.35
N ASP A 76 0.43 -12.25 -15.52
CA ASP A 76 -0.16 -12.77 -14.27
C ASP A 76 0.96 -13.03 -13.26
N ILE A 77 0.64 -13.08 -11.98
CA ILE A 77 1.61 -13.25 -10.89
C ILE A 77 1.01 -14.04 -9.73
N VAL A 78 1.83 -14.88 -9.12
CA VAL A 78 1.52 -15.62 -7.90
C VAL A 78 2.72 -15.59 -6.97
N GLU A 79 2.46 -15.77 -5.69
CA GLU A 79 3.47 -15.77 -4.63
C GLU A 79 3.40 -17.09 -3.86
N ASP A 80 4.55 -17.59 -3.42
CA ASP A 80 4.61 -18.73 -2.54
C ASP A 80 4.49 -18.32 -1.06
N THR A 81 4.42 -19.31 -0.16
CA THR A 81 4.29 -19.05 1.29
C THR A 81 5.54 -18.47 1.95
N ASN A 82 6.64 -18.32 1.19
CA ASN A 82 7.88 -17.70 1.68
C ASN A 82 8.04 -16.26 1.16
N GLY A 83 7.09 -15.76 0.35
CA GLY A 83 7.16 -14.45 -0.29
C GLY A 83 7.90 -14.43 -1.63
N GLU A 84 8.32 -15.59 -2.16
CA GLU A 84 8.94 -15.66 -3.48
C GLU A 84 7.87 -15.51 -4.56
N ILE A 85 8.08 -14.56 -5.47
CA ILE A 85 7.14 -14.31 -6.56
C ILE A 85 7.47 -15.15 -7.79
N TYR A 86 6.42 -15.54 -8.50
CA TYR A 86 6.48 -16.17 -9.81
C TYR A 86 5.57 -15.40 -10.75
N ALA A 87 6.15 -14.70 -11.71
CA ALA A 87 5.39 -13.92 -12.67
C ALA A 87 5.48 -14.51 -14.07
N LEU A 88 4.35 -14.51 -14.77
CA LEU A 88 4.21 -15.05 -16.10
C LEU A 88 4.33 -13.93 -17.12
N CYS A 89 5.28 -14.04 -18.03
CA CYS A 89 5.63 -13.03 -19.00
C CYS A 89 5.40 -13.51 -20.43
N ARG A 90 5.11 -12.56 -21.32
CA ARG A 90 5.11 -12.72 -22.77
C ARG A 90 6.20 -11.82 -23.33
N THR A 91 7.09 -12.38 -24.15
CA THR A 91 8.23 -11.66 -24.72
C THR A 91 8.50 -12.11 -26.14
N ASN A 92 8.84 -11.18 -27.04
CA ASN A 92 9.49 -11.52 -28.32
C ASN A 92 10.97 -11.09 -28.38
N SER A 93 11.51 -10.67 -27.24
CA SER A 93 12.89 -10.22 -27.04
C SER A 93 13.87 -11.39 -26.88
N ASP A 94 15.08 -11.22 -27.42
CA ASP A 94 16.18 -12.20 -27.35
C ASP A 94 16.95 -12.14 -26.02
N ASP A 95 16.86 -10.99 -25.34
CA ASP A 95 17.67 -10.57 -24.20
C ASP A 95 16.86 -10.47 -22.89
N PHE A 96 15.62 -10.95 -22.86
CA PHE A 96 14.74 -10.93 -21.69
C PHE A 96 15.36 -11.70 -20.50
N LEU A 97 15.99 -10.97 -19.58
CA LEU A 97 16.72 -11.49 -18.40
C LEU A 97 17.67 -12.67 -18.73
N GLY A 98 18.30 -12.65 -19.91
CA GLY A 98 19.20 -13.71 -20.37
C GLY A 98 18.54 -15.01 -20.82
N ALA A 99 17.20 -15.09 -20.79
CA ALA A 99 16.45 -16.20 -21.36
C ALA A 99 16.55 -16.17 -22.89
N LYS A 100 17.25 -17.14 -23.48
CA LYS A 100 17.48 -17.21 -24.92
C LYS A 100 16.22 -17.62 -25.67
N LYS A 101 15.95 -16.92 -26.78
CA LYS A 101 14.84 -17.21 -27.67
C LYS A 101 14.88 -18.62 -28.27
N ILE A 102 13.70 -19.20 -28.48
CA ILE A 102 13.51 -20.57 -29.01
C ILE A 102 13.68 -20.59 -30.53
N SER A 103 13.15 -19.56 -31.21
CA SER A 103 13.19 -19.43 -32.66
C SER A 103 13.75 -18.05 -33.08
N ASN A 104 14.30 -17.94 -34.29
CA ASN A 104 14.79 -16.64 -34.81
C ASN A 104 13.67 -15.80 -35.47
N ASN A 105 12.40 -16.18 -35.28
CA ASN A 105 11.28 -15.42 -35.80
C ASN A 105 10.98 -14.23 -34.85
N SER A 106 10.00 -13.39 -35.19
CA SER A 106 9.52 -12.31 -34.30
C SER A 106 8.36 -12.77 -33.42
N ASP A 107 8.30 -14.06 -33.14
CA ASP A 107 7.31 -14.75 -32.33
C ASP A 107 7.42 -14.36 -30.85
N TYR A 108 6.26 -14.31 -30.18
CA TYR A 108 6.17 -14.19 -28.74
C TYR A 108 6.25 -15.56 -28.08
N ASP A 109 7.12 -15.69 -27.09
CA ASP A 109 7.27 -16.85 -26.22
C ASP A 109 6.72 -16.55 -24.82
N CYS A 110 6.45 -17.62 -24.07
CA CYS A 110 6.18 -17.54 -22.64
C CYS A 110 7.49 -17.58 -21.84
N VAL A 111 7.61 -16.73 -20.82
CA VAL A 111 8.70 -16.79 -19.84
C VAL A 111 8.10 -16.77 -18.44
N ILE A 112 8.60 -17.62 -17.55
CA ILE A 112 8.36 -17.48 -16.11
C ILE A 112 9.58 -16.79 -15.51
N ILE A 113 9.35 -15.71 -14.79
CA ILE A 113 10.35 -15.11 -13.90
C ILE A 113 10.05 -15.52 -12.46
N GLN A 114 11.10 -15.61 -11.66
CA GLN A 114 11.02 -15.85 -10.22
C GLN A 114 11.94 -14.91 -9.47
N GLY A 115 11.66 -14.64 -8.20
CA GLY A 115 12.64 -14.05 -7.29
C GLY A 115 12.01 -13.30 -6.14
N ASP A 116 12.86 -12.59 -5.42
CA ASP A 116 12.50 -11.80 -4.25
C ASP A 116 12.66 -10.31 -4.57
N MET A 117 11.62 -9.53 -4.27
CA MET A 117 11.62 -8.08 -4.49
C MET A 117 12.41 -7.32 -3.41
N GLU A 118 12.53 -7.86 -2.20
CA GLU A 118 13.32 -7.29 -1.09
C GLU A 118 14.82 -7.43 -1.38
N GLU A 119 15.22 -8.59 -1.90
CA GLU A 119 16.61 -8.85 -2.29
C GLU A 119 16.97 -8.31 -3.69
N ASP A 120 15.99 -7.86 -4.49
CA ASP A 120 16.12 -7.51 -5.90
C ASP A 120 16.77 -8.64 -6.74
N SER A 121 16.28 -9.87 -6.53
CA SER A 121 16.88 -11.11 -7.05
C SER A 121 16.11 -11.74 -8.23
N ILE A 122 15.34 -10.93 -8.96
CA ILE A 122 14.46 -11.40 -10.04
C ILE A 122 15.26 -11.96 -11.23
N VAL A 123 14.94 -13.20 -11.62
CA VAL A 123 15.58 -13.93 -12.72
C VAL A 123 14.57 -14.65 -13.60
N ALA A 124 14.92 -14.89 -14.87
CA ALA A 124 14.15 -15.80 -15.71
C ALA A 124 14.39 -17.26 -15.29
N LEU A 125 13.31 -17.95 -14.93
CA LEU A 125 13.33 -19.36 -14.53
C LEU A 125 13.23 -20.29 -15.74
N SER A 126 12.26 -20.05 -16.63
CA SER A 126 11.99 -20.92 -17.77
C SER A 126 11.43 -20.14 -18.94
N ARG A 127 11.81 -20.51 -20.17
CA ARG A 127 11.22 -20.01 -21.42
C ARG A 127 10.67 -21.19 -22.21
N PHE A 128 9.44 -21.08 -22.70
CA PHE A 128 8.78 -22.12 -23.48
C PHE A 128 7.83 -21.54 -24.53
N GLY A 129 7.64 -22.31 -25.60
CA GLY A 129 6.98 -21.89 -26.84
C GLY A 129 7.46 -22.73 -28.02
N GLY A 130 6.99 -22.43 -29.21
CA GLY A 130 7.39 -23.05 -30.48
C GLY A 130 7.90 -22.01 -31.48
N THR A 131 7.51 -22.15 -32.75
CA THR A 131 7.95 -21.25 -33.84
C THR A 131 6.92 -20.20 -34.26
N GLY A 132 5.73 -20.26 -33.68
CA GLY A 132 4.65 -19.28 -33.80
C GLY A 132 4.42 -18.54 -32.49
N ASP A 133 3.41 -17.68 -32.44
CA ASP A 133 3.10 -16.92 -31.24
C ASP A 133 2.48 -17.80 -30.15
N ASP A 134 3.00 -17.67 -28.93
CA ASP A 134 2.56 -18.38 -27.74
C ASP A 134 2.23 -17.39 -26.63
N PHE A 135 0.96 -17.35 -26.25
CA PHE A 135 0.43 -16.32 -25.38
C PHE A 135 0.00 -16.91 -24.04
N PRO A 136 0.70 -16.59 -22.94
CA PRO A 136 0.27 -16.96 -21.60
C PRO A 136 -0.97 -16.16 -21.18
N THR A 137 -1.79 -16.74 -20.32
CA THR A 137 -2.96 -16.05 -19.74
C THR A 137 -3.11 -16.19 -18.24
N SER A 138 -2.71 -17.31 -17.63
CA SER A 138 -2.81 -17.47 -16.18
C SER A 138 -1.79 -18.46 -15.59
N ILE A 139 -1.39 -18.20 -14.35
CA ILE A 139 -0.39 -18.97 -13.57
C ILE A 139 -0.98 -19.44 -12.22
N ALA A 140 -0.54 -20.61 -11.75
CA ALA A 140 -0.86 -21.14 -10.42
C ALA A 140 0.34 -21.91 -9.85
N LEU A 141 0.44 -21.97 -8.52
CA LEU A 141 1.48 -22.73 -7.79
C LEU A 141 0.87 -23.90 -7.03
N ASP A 142 1.40 -25.11 -7.23
CA ASP A 142 1.01 -26.26 -6.43
C ASP A 142 1.80 -26.36 -5.11
N ALA A 143 1.33 -27.22 -4.20
CA ALA A 143 1.96 -27.41 -2.89
C ALA A 143 3.38 -28.00 -2.94
N ASN A 144 3.84 -28.48 -4.10
CA ASN A 144 5.20 -28.97 -4.31
C ASN A 144 6.12 -27.88 -4.92
N GLY A 145 5.61 -26.67 -5.14
CA GLY A 145 6.32 -25.58 -5.81
C GLY A 145 6.39 -25.75 -7.34
N ASN A 146 5.55 -26.59 -7.95
CA ASN A 146 5.44 -26.60 -9.40
C ASN A 146 4.57 -25.44 -9.87
N ILE A 147 5.02 -24.79 -10.94
CA ILE A 147 4.36 -23.67 -11.57
C ILE A 147 3.54 -24.21 -12.74
N ILE A 148 2.25 -23.96 -12.70
CA ILE A 148 1.28 -24.47 -13.66
C ILE A 148 0.75 -23.28 -14.45
N VAL A 149 0.92 -23.33 -15.76
CA VAL A 149 0.61 -22.23 -16.66
C VAL A 149 -0.39 -22.69 -17.71
N THR A 150 -1.36 -21.81 -18.01
CA THR A 150 -2.21 -21.92 -19.19
C THR A 150 -2.02 -20.72 -20.11
N GLY A 151 -2.39 -20.93 -21.37
CA GLY A 151 -2.37 -19.93 -22.42
C GLY A 151 -2.79 -20.56 -23.73
N TYR A 152 -2.60 -19.86 -24.84
CA TYR A 152 -2.91 -20.38 -26.16
C TYR A 152 -1.71 -20.28 -27.09
N THR A 153 -1.61 -21.25 -28.00
CA THR A 153 -0.47 -21.43 -28.90
C THR A 153 -0.91 -21.46 -30.35
N TYR A 154 -0.24 -20.68 -31.20
CA TYR A 154 -0.30 -20.80 -32.66
C TYR A 154 0.81 -21.73 -33.22
N SER A 155 1.66 -22.25 -32.34
CA SER A 155 2.82 -23.07 -32.68
C SER A 155 2.41 -24.52 -32.94
N THR A 156 2.56 -24.96 -34.19
CA THR A 156 2.37 -26.39 -34.55
C THR A 156 3.42 -27.32 -33.92
N ASP A 157 4.48 -26.74 -33.36
CA ASP A 157 5.60 -27.41 -32.71
C ASP A 157 5.74 -27.04 -31.22
N TYR A 158 4.66 -26.59 -30.58
CA TYR A 158 4.64 -26.35 -29.13
C TYR A 158 5.15 -27.58 -28.35
N PRO A 159 5.97 -27.41 -27.30
CA PRO A 159 6.61 -28.51 -26.62
C PRO A 159 5.59 -29.37 -25.87
N ILE A 160 5.43 -30.63 -26.27
CA ILE A 160 4.58 -31.61 -25.57
C ILE A 160 5.45 -32.54 -24.74
N VAL A 161 5.19 -32.60 -23.43
CA VAL A 161 6.01 -33.36 -22.46
C VAL A 161 5.10 -34.18 -21.57
N ASN A 162 5.36 -35.49 -21.45
CA ASN A 162 4.63 -36.41 -20.56
C ASN A 162 3.09 -36.45 -20.72
N SER A 163 2.58 -35.97 -21.87
CA SER A 163 1.18 -36.09 -22.26
C SER A 163 1.00 -37.17 -23.32
N THR A 164 -0.03 -37.98 -23.15
CA THR A 164 -0.55 -38.99 -24.09
C THR A 164 -1.75 -38.48 -24.89
N TYR A 165 -2.34 -37.34 -24.48
CA TYR A 165 -3.35 -36.63 -25.26
C TYR A 165 -2.70 -36.00 -26.49
N ASN A 166 -2.89 -36.64 -27.66
CA ASN A 166 -2.29 -36.23 -28.93
C ASN A 166 -3.13 -35.13 -29.59
N ARG A 167 -2.82 -33.88 -29.25
CA ARG A 167 -3.38 -32.68 -29.89
C ARG A 167 -2.23 -31.84 -30.45
N ILE A 168 -2.39 -31.37 -31.69
CA ILE A 168 -1.46 -30.47 -32.37
C ILE A 168 -2.33 -29.38 -32.99
N PRO A 169 -2.04 -28.08 -32.77
CA PRO A 169 -2.82 -27.01 -33.36
C PRO A 169 -2.72 -27.10 -34.89
N SER A 170 -3.83 -26.88 -35.57
CA SER A 170 -3.78 -26.70 -37.02
C SER A 170 -3.18 -25.35 -37.37
N ILE A 171 -2.59 -25.26 -38.57
CA ILE A 171 -2.03 -24.01 -39.10
C ILE A 171 -3.12 -22.92 -39.08
N GLU A 172 -2.78 -21.73 -38.56
CA GLU A 172 -3.66 -20.55 -38.40
C GLU A 172 -4.72 -20.63 -37.27
N ASN A 173 -4.73 -21.68 -36.44
CA ASN A 173 -5.60 -21.79 -35.26
C ASN A 173 -4.79 -21.75 -33.97
N SER A 174 -5.48 -21.58 -32.83
CA SER A 174 -4.86 -21.63 -31.51
C SER A 174 -5.54 -22.64 -30.59
N ASP A 175 -4.74 -23.51 -29.96
CA ASP A 175 -5.22 -24.41 -28.90
C ASP A 175 -4.81 -23.87 -27.53
N CYS A 176 -5.57 -24.23 -26.49
CA CYS A 176 -5.16 -24.02 -25.11
C CYS A 176 -4.01 -24.96 -24.76
N PHE A 177 -2.93 -24.43 -24.20
CA PHE A 177 -1.84 -25.23 -23.62
C PHE A 177 -1.94 -25.29 -22.11
N ILE A 178 -1.41 -26.38 -21.55
CA ILE A 178 -1.15 -26.55 -20.13
C ILE A 178 0.31 -26.93 -20.01
N THR A 179 1.10 -26.11 -19.34
CA THR A 179 2.54 -26.33 -19.14
C THR A 179 2.85 -26.29 -17.66
N VAL A 180 3.54 -27.31 -17.15
CA VAL A 180 4.00 -27.41 -15.76
C VAL A 180 5.51 -27.36 -15.73
N VAL A 181 6.03 -26.42 -14.95
CA VAL A 181 7.46 -26.17 -14.75
C VAL A 181 7.79 -26.45 -13.29
N ASP A 182 8.85 -27.24 -13.04
CA ASP A 182 9.32 -27.48 -11.68
C ASP A 182 10.13 -26.29 -11.13
N ALA A 183 10.47 -26.32 -9.84
CA ALA A 183 11.28 -25.28 -9.17
C ALA A 183 12.69 -25.09 -9.77
N ASN A 184 13.16 -25.98 -10.65
CA ASN A 184 14.43 -25.82 -11.37
C ASN A 184 14.24 -25.20 -12.78
N GLY A 185 13.02 -24.83 -13.15
CA GLY A 185 12.69 -24.28 -14.46
C GLY A 185 12.53 -25.31 -15.57
N THR A 186 12.43 -26.60 -15.23
CA THR A 186 12.27 -27.69 -16.22
C THR A 186 10.79 -27.96 -16.49
N ILE A 187 10.40 -28.04 -17.76
CA ILE A 187 9.06 -28.49 -18.14
C ILE A 187 8.92 -29.97 -17.79
N VAL A 188 8.09 -30.28 -16.79
CA VAL A 188 7.81 -31.65 -16.35
C VAL A 188 6.55 -32.21 -16.98
N TYR A 189 5.69 -31.35 -17.50
CA TYR A 189 4.48 -31.74 -18.21
C TYR A 189 4.05 -30.64 -19.17
N SER A 190 3.58 -31.02 -20.36
CA SER A 190 2.94 -30.09 -21.29
C SER A 190 1.99 -30.81 -22.24
N SER A 191 0.86 -30.19 -22.54
CA SER A 191 -0.22 -30.74 -23.36
C SER A 191 -1.10 -29.64 -23.95
N LEU A 192 -1.89 -30.00 -24.95
CA LEU A 192 -2.84 -29.08 -25.60
C LEU A 192 -4.28 -29.59 -25.50
N ILE A 193 -5.24 -28.68 -25.42
CA ILE A 193 -6.68 -28.94 -25.45
C ILE A 193 -7.33 -27.92 -26.38
N GLY A 194 -8.13 -28.39 -27.33
CA GLY A 194 -8.78 -27.51 -28.30
C GLY A 194 -9.53 -28.26 -29.38
N GLY A 195 -10.13 -27.49 -30.30
CA GLY A 195 -10.91 -27.93 -31.47
C GLY A 195 -10.41 -27.27 -32.76
N ASP A 196 -11.09 -27.42 -33.88
CA ASP A 196 -10.62 -26.98 -35.20
C ASP A 196 -10.65 -25.44 -35.41
N SER A 197 -10.73 -24.62 -34.36
CA SER A 197 -10.71 -23.15 -34.39
C SER A 197 -9.90 -22.57 -33.21
N TYR A 198 -10.28 -21.40 -32.68
CA TYR A 198 -9.53 -20.69 -31.64
C TYR A 198 -10.02 -21.04 -30.23
N GLU A 199 -9.10 -21.36 -29.34
CA GLU A 199 -9.29 -21.46 -27.90
C GLU A 199 -8.50 -20.38 -27.16
N PHE A 200 -9.19 -19.63 -26.30
CA PHE A 200 -8.60 -18.60 -25.45
C PHE A 200 -8.91 -18.95 -23.98
N PRO A 201 -8.01 -19.67 -23.27
CA PRO A 201 -8.17 -19.89 -21.84
C PRO A 201 -8.00 -18.58 -21.08
N SER A 202 -8.85 -18.33 -20.10
CA SER A 202 -8.78 -17.13 -19.27
C SER A 202 -8.15 -17.38 -17.90
N LYS A 203 -8.42 -18.55 -17.28
CA LYS A 203 -7.85 -18.88 -15.96
C LYS A 203 -7.54 -20.36 -15.81
N ILE A 204 -6.49 -20.65 -15.04
CA ILE A 204 -6.17 -21.97 -14.50
C ILE A 204 -6.20 -21.90 -12.97
N GLY A 205 -6.62 -23.00 -12.33
CA GLY A 205 -6.52 -23.11 -10.89
C GLY A 205 -6.47 -24.56 -10.41
N LEU A 206 -6.18 -24.73 -9.13
CA LEU A 206 -5.93 -26.01 -8.50
C LEU A 206 -7.14 -26.47 -7.69
N LEU A 207 -7.41 -27.78 -7.70
CA LEU A 207 -8.47 -28.39 -6.89
C LEU A 207 -7.91 -29.26 -5.77
N GLN A 208 -7.10 -30.22 -6.16
CA GLN A 208 -6.39 -31.13 -5.27
C GLN A 208 -5.12 -31.58 -5.99
N GLU A 209 -4.27 -32.35 -5.32
CA GLU A 209 -2.99 -32.78 -5.87
C GLU A 209 -3.15 -33.40 -7.28
N GLY A 210 -2.52 -32.75 -8.26
CA GLY A 210 -2.56 -33.15 -9.67
C GLY A 210 -3.85 -32.85 -10.42
N GLU A 211 -4.89 -32.29 -9.80
CA GLU A 211 -6.13 -31.90 -10.49
C GLU A 211 -6.27 -30.38 -10.62
N ILE A 212 -6.44 -29.95 -11.87
CA ILE A 212 -6.59 -28.55 -12.25
C ILE A 212 -7.95 -28.32 -12.91
N TYR A 213 -8.44 -27.09 -12.85
CA TYR A 213 -9.50 -26.60 -13.72
C TYR A 213 -8.99 -25.52 -14.66
N ILE A 214 -9.60 -25.42 -15.83
CA ILE A 214 -9.32 -24.40 -16.84
C ILE A 214 -10.65 -23.92 -17.38
N VAL A 215 -10.78 -22.61 -17.47
CA VAL A 215 -11.92 -21.94 -18.10
C VAL A 215 -11.44 -21.04 -19.22
N GLY A 216 -12.33 -20.73 -20.14
CA GLY A 216 -12.03 -19.82 -21.23
C GLY A 216 -13.13 -19.76 -22.26
N THR A 217 -12.77 -19.29 -23.45
CA THR A 217 -13.67 -19.16 -24.59
C THR A 217 -13.18 -20.05 -25.72
N THR A 218 -14.08 -20.75 -26.40
CA THR A 218 -13.78 -21.55 -27.59
C THR A 218 -14.66 -21.11 -28.76
N PHE A 219 -14.06 -21.02 -29.94
CA PHE A 219 -14.74 -20.79 -31.22
C PHE A 219 -14.96 -22.12 -31.96
N SER A 220 -14.56 -23.24 -31.36
CA SER A 220 -14.56 -24.56 -31.97
C SER A 220 -15.86 -25.31 -31.69
N TYR A 221 -16.52 -25.75 -32.75
CA TYR A 221 -17.70 -26.61 -32.68
C TYR A 221 -17.39 -28.03 -32.17
N ASP A 222 -16.13 -28.43 -32.26
CA ASP A 222 -15.61 -29.75 -31.91
C ASP A 222 -14.70 -29.72 -30.69
N PHE A 223 -14.78 -28.66 -29.86
CA PHE A 223 -14.05 -28.61 -28.60
C PHE A 223 -14.29 -29.88 -27.76
N PRO A 224 -13.27 -30.46 -27.09
CA PRO A 224 -13.41 -31.75 -26.40
C PRO A 224 -14.44 -31.68 -25.27
N VAL A 225 -15.49 -32.50 -25.35
CA VAL A 225 -16.53 -32.61 -24.30
C VAL A 225 -16.46 -33.99 -23.64
N TYR A 226 -16.45 -34.04 -22.31
CA TYR A 226 -16.24 -35.27 -21.54
C TYR A 226 -17.06 -35.29 -20.24
N ASN A 227 -17.67 -36.43 -19.92
CA ASN A 227 -18.36 -36.70 -18.65
C ASN A 227 -19.41 -35.66 -18.19
N CYS A 228 -20.04 -34.92 -19.09
CA CYS A 228 -21.13 -33.98 -18.75
C CYS A 228 -22.51 -34.54 -19.15
N THR A 229 -23.53 -34.34 -18.31
CA THR A 229 -24.90 -34.85 -18.59
C THR A 229 -25.73 -33.89 -19.45
N GLN A 230 -25.40 -32.60 -19.40
CA GLN A 230 -25.98 -31.52 -20.19
C GLN A 230 -25.01 -31.02 -21.28
N GLY A 231 -24.27 -31.92 -21.92
CA GLY A 231 -23.31 -31.56 -22.96
C GLY A 231 -24.02 -31.07 -24.21
N GLY A 232 -23.96 -29.78 -24.50
CA GLY A 232 -24.52 -29.28 -25.74
C GLY A 232 -24.35 -27.79 -25.92
N PHE A 233 -23.28 -27.45 -26.62
CA PHE A 233 -23.24 -26.40 -27.64
C PHE A 233 -24.62 -25.90 -28.06
N LYS A 234 -24.87 -24.60 -27.93
CA LYS A 234 -25.91 -23.93 -28.72
C LYS A 234 -25.16 -23.01 -29.68
N GLY A 235 -25.54 -23.06 -30.96
CA GLY A 235 -24.76 -22.42 -32.00
C GLY A 235 -24.61 -20.92 -31.82
N GLY A 236 -23.43 -20.39 -32.13
CA GLY A 236 -23.09 -18.98 -31.95
C GLY A 236 -21.74 -18.68 -32.60
N VAL A 237 -21.09 -17.59 -32.18
CA VAL A 237 -19.73 -17.25 -32.63
C VAL A 237 -18.68 -17.91 -31.71
N SER A 238 -18.92 -17.93 -30.40
CA SER A 238 -18.05 -18.58 -29.41
C SER A 238 -18.84 -18.95 -28.15
N ASP A 239 -18.37 -19.98 -27.45
CA ASP A 239 -18.92 -20.44 -26.17
C ASP A 239 -17.86 -20.37 -25.07
N MET A 240 -18.31 -20.29 -23.81
CA MET A 240 -17.44 -20.53 -22.66
C MET A 240 -17.11 -22.04 -22.60
N PHE A 241 -15.92 -22.40 -22.12
CA PHE A 241 -15.59 -23.78 -21.76
C PHE A 241 -15.17 -23.91 -20.30
N PHE A 242 -15.40 -25.09 -19.74
CA PHE A 242 -14.93 -25.50 -18.43
C PHE A 242 -14.35 -26.91 -18.52
N THR A 243 -13.10 -27.09 -18.11
CA THR A 243 -12.39 -28.37 -18.14
C THR A 243 -11.71 -28.64 -16.81
N ILE A 244 -11.91 -29.83 -16.24
CA ILE A 244 -11.06 -30.35 -15.15
C ILE A 244 -10.18 -31.45 -15.73
N ARG A 245 -8.89 -31.40 -15.39
CA ARG A 245 -7.90 -32.37 -15.83
C ARG A 245 -7.06 -32.87 -14.69
N ASN A 246 -6.80 -34.17 -14.69
CA ASN A 246 -5.84 -34.80 -13.80
C ASN A 246 -4.52 -34.96 -14.55
N LEU A 247 -3.49 -34.27 -14.08
CA LEU A 247 -2.14 -34.21 -14.65
C LEU A 247 -1.34 -35.49 -14.36
N THR A 248 -1.62 -36.18 -13.25
CA THR A 248 -0.93 -37.42 -12.88
C THR A 248 -1.37 -38.60 -13.73
N SER A 249 -2.68 -38.75 -13.93
CA SER A 249 -3.23 -39.79 -14.82
C SER A 249 -3.32 -39.36 -16.28
N ASP A 250 -3.06 -38.09 -16.58
CA ASP A 250 -3.18 -37.49 -17.90
C ASP A 250 -4.58 -37.74 -18.53
N THR A 251 -5.63 -37.40 -17.76
CA THR A 251 -7.02 -37.63 -18.14
C THR A 251 -7.87 -36.40 -17.93
N ILE A 252 -8.75 -36.10 -18.90
CA ILE A 252 -9.83 -35.15 -18.72
C ILE A 252 -10.88 -35.79 -17.79
N VAL A 253 -11.18 -35.13 -16.66
CA VAL A 253 -12.15 -35.59 -15.67
C VAL A 253 -13.55 -35.18 -16.09
N VAL A 254 -13.72 -33.90 -16.42
CA VAL A 254 -14.92 -33.32 -17.02
C VAL A 254 -14.48 -32.25 -18.01
N SER A 255 -15.22 -32.10 -19.10
CA SER A 255 -15.07 -30.95 -19.98
C SER A 255 -16.41 -30.63 -20.65
N ARG A 256 -16.76 -29.35 -20.72
CA ARG A 256 -18.03 -28.89 -21.29
C ARG A 256 -17.90 -27.51 -21.93
N MET A 257 -18.79 -27.27 -22.88
CA MET A 257 -19.09 -25.93 -23.41
C MET A 257 -20.35 -25.40 -22.74
N ILE A 258 -20.40 -24.09 -22.53
CA ILE A 258 -21.47 -23.34 -21.87
C ILE A 258 -21.70 -22.08 -22.69
N GLY A 259 -22.90 -21.92 -23.23
CA GLY A 259 -23.25 -20.75 -24.03
C GLY A 259 -24.63 -20.86 -24.67
N GLY A 260 -24.92 -19.86 -25.47
CA GLY A 260 -26.20 -19.52 -26.02
C GLY A 260 -26.20 -19.43 -27.54
N ASP A 261 -27.02 -18.54 -28.10
CA ASP A 261 -27.16 -18.38 -29.55
C ASP A 261 -26.23 -17.31 -30.18
N GLY A 262 -25.40 -16.67 -29.36
CA GLY A 262 -24.54 -15.54 -29.71
C GLY A 262 -23.07 -15.77 -29.39
N GLU A 263 -22.42 -14.74 -28.88
CA GLU A 263 -21.07 -14.75 -28.36
C GLU A 263 -21.13 -14.86 -26.83
N ASP A 264 -20.56 -15.92 -26.27
CA ASP A 264 -20.42 -16.14 -24.84
C ASP A 264 -18.95 -16.27 -24.48
N ARG A 265 -18.43 -15.35 -23.67
CA ARG A 265 -17.01 -15.29 -23.32
C ARG A 265 -16.81 -15.49 -21.84
N CYS A 266 -15.81 -16.28 -21.46
CA CYS A 266 -15.35 -16.40 -20.08
C CYS A 266 -14.14 -15.48 -19.86
N THR A 267 -14.21 -14.62 -18.85
CA THR A 267 -13.12 -13.72 -18.43
C THR A 267 -12.42 -14.24 -17.19
N ASP A 268 -13.15 -14.88 -16.27
CA ASP A 268 -12.58 -15.38 -15.01
C ASP A 268 -13.46 -16.49 -14.41
N CYS A 269 -12.99 -17.15 -13.35
CA CYS A 269 -13.82 -18.02 -12.53
C CYS A 269 -13.31 -18.10 -11.09
N CYS A 270 -14.21 -18.49 -10.18
CA CYS A 270 -13.88 -18.75 -8.80
C CYS A 270 -14.59 -19.98 -8.24
N ILE A 271 -14.11 -20.46 -7.10
CA ILE A 271 -14.75 -21.50 -6.30
C ILE A 271 -15.09 -20.86 -4.96
N ASP A 272 -16.37 -20.84 -4.59
CA ASP A 272 -16.75 -20.31 -3.27
C ASP A 272 -16.49 -21.30 -2.12
N THR A 273 -16.77 -20.86 -0.90
CA THR A 273 -16.66 -21.67 0.32
C THR A 273 -17.62 -22.86 0.37
N GLN A 274 -18.61 -22.93 -0.53
CA GLN A 274 -19.53 -24.06 -0.67
C GLN A 274 -19.07 -25.07 -1.74
N ALA A 275 -17.89 -24.84 -2.33
CA ALA A 275 -17.31 -25.58 -3.45
C ALA A 275 -18.17 -25.51 -4.73
N ILE A 276 -18.85 -24.38 -4.94
CA ILE A 276 -19.59 -24.06 -6.16
C ILE A 276 -18.65 -23.31 -7.10
N PHE A 277 -18.47 -23.83 -8.31
CA PHE A 277 -17.75 -23.14 -9.38
C PHE A 277 -18.63 -22.05 -9.97
N ARG A 278 -18.09 -20.85 -10.12
CA ARG A 278 -18.72 -19.76 -10.86
C ARG A 278 -17.82 -19.31 -11.98
N LEU A 279 -18.34 -19.40 -13.19
CA LEU A 279 -17.71 -18.82 -14.37
C LEU A 279 -18.26 -17.40 -14.54
N TYR A 280 -17.36 -16.50 -14.89
CA TYR A 280 -17.63 -15.09 -15.05
C TYR A 280 -17.27 -14.65 -16.46
N GLY A 281 -18.11 -13.81 -17.05
CA GLY A 281 -18.03 -13.55 -18.47
C GLY A 281 -19.06 -12.55 -18.96
N TYR A 282 -19.24 -12.49 -20.27
CA TYR A 282 -20.28 -11.69 -20.89
C TYR A 282 -20.88 -12.40 -22.09
N THR A 283 -22.08 -11.98 -22.48
CA THR A 283 -22.85 -12.64 -23.51
C THR A 283 -23.76 -11.67 -24.25
N ASP A 284 -23.84 -11.80 -25.59
CA ASP A 284 -24.91 -11.18 -26.39
C ASP A 284 -26.00 -12.18 -26.81
N SER A 285 -25.93 -13.41 -26.29
CA SER A 285 -26.93 -14.44 -26.51
C SER A 285 -28.30 -13.99 -26.00
N THR A 286 -29.32 -14.20 -26.82
CA THR A 286 -30.73 -14.05 -26.42
C THR A 286 -31.19 -15.23 -25.57
N GLU A 287 -30.56 -16.39 -25.75
CA GLU A 287 -30.78 -17.58 -24.95
C GLU A 287 -29.47 -18.04 -24.28
N VAL A 288 -29.23 -17.58 -23.05
CA VAL A 288 -27.90 -17.56 -22.39
C VAL A 288 -27.23 -18.93 -22.17
N VAL A 289 -27.93 -19.94 -21.63
CA VAL A 289 -27.33 -21.27 -21.35
C VAL A 289 -28.32 -22.40 -21.61
N TYR A 290 -27.85 -23.51 -22.21
CA TYR A 290 -28.65 -24.73 -22.44
C TYR A 290 -28.29 -25.88 -21.47
N PRO A 291 -29.26 -26.70 -21.00
CA PRO A 291 -30.71 -26.61 -21.25
C PRO A 291 -31.35 -25.44 -20.50
N LEU A 292 -32.18 -24.67 -21.23
CA LEU A 292 -32.91 -23.47 -20.79
C LEU A 292 -33.17 -23.45 -19.28
N GLN A 293 -32.35 -22.70 -18.54
CA GLN A 293 -32.62 -22.36 -17.15
C GLN A 293 -33.28 -20.98 -17.06
N THR A 294 -34.14 -20.81 -16.07
CA THR A 294 -34.68 -19.50 -15.71
C THR A 294 -33.53 -18.66 -15.17
N PHE A 295 -33.30 -17.50 -15.78
CA PHE A 295 -32.27 -16.57 -15.38
C PHE A 295 -32.83 -15.47 -14.47
N GLU A 296 -32.01 -15.01 -13.54
CA GLU A 296 -32.26 -13.75 -12.84
C GLU A 296 -31.57 -12.61 -13.60
N THR A 297 -32.24 -11.45 -13.66
CA THR A 297 -31.69 -10.24 -14.26
C THR A 297 -31.66 -9.12 -13.23
N LYS A 298 -30.58 -8.35 -13.20
CA LYS A 298 -30.47 -7.12 -12.40
C LYS A 298 -30.07 -5.97 -13.33
N GLY A 299 -30.95 -4.98 -13.49
CA GLY A 299 -30.75 -3.82 -14.37
C GLY A 299 -31.50 -3.89 -15.70
N SER A 300 -31.16 -2.99 -16.62
CA SER A 300 -31.85 -2.78 -17.90
C SER A 300 -31.39 -3.72 -19.03
N LEU A 301 -30.17 -4.27 -18.90
CA LEU A 301 -29.45 -5.14 -19.84
C LEU A 301 -29.20 -4.55 -21.25
N GLY A 302 -27.92 -4.47 -21.61
CA GLY A 302 -27.39 -4.06 -22.90
C GLY A 302 -27.18 -5.22 -23.87
N GLN A 303 -26.26 -5.06 -24.83
CA GLN A 303 -25.89 -6.16 -25.72
C GLN A 303 -24.97 -7.12 -24.97
N PHE A 304 -23.85 -6.62 -24.44
CA PHE A 304 -22.96 -7.38 -23.58
C PHE A 304 -23.15 -6.95 -22.14
N ASP A 305 -23.56 -7.87 -21.26
CA ASP A 305 -23.62 -7.60 -19.82
C ASP A 305 -22.82 -8.64 -19.05
N CYS A 306 -22.59 -8.38 -17.77
CA CYS A 306 -21.97 -9.35 -16.89
C CYS A 306 -22.83 -10.61 -16.77
N LEU A 307 -22.20 -11.75 -17.01
CA LEU A 307 -22.77 -13.09 -16.91
C LEU A 307 -22.06 -13.87 -15.81
N ILE A 308 -22.86 -14.44 -14.90
CA ILE A 308 -22.42 -15.42 -13.91
C ILE A 308 -23.07 -16.74 -14.21
N VAL A 309 -22.27 -17.79 -14.37
CA VAL A 309 -22.77 -19.16 -14.51
C VAL A 309 -22.27 -19.99 -13.33
N SER A 310 -23.19 -20.46 -12.49
CA SER A 310 -22.88 -21.34 -11.37
C SER A 310 -23.02 -22.80 -11.78
N LEU A 311 -22.03 -23.63 -11.42
CA LEU A 311 -22.07 -25.07 -11.64
C LEU A 311 -22.36 -25.83 -10.34
N ASP A 312 -23.20 -26.85 -10.42
CA ASP A 312 -23.45 -27.77 -9.31
C ASP A 312 -22.27 -28.74 -9.10
N ARG A 313 -22.40 -29.63 -8.10
CA ARG A 313 -21.38 -30.65 -7.78
C ARG A 313 -21.19 -31.73 -8.85
N SER A 314 -22.09 -31.80 -9.83
CA SER A 314 -21.94 -32.65 -11.02
C SER A 314 -21.29 -31.87 -12.18
N PHE A 315 -20.91 -30.62 -11.95
CA PHE A 315 -20.42 -29.66 -12.94
C PHE A 315 -21.46 -29.34 -14.02
N ASP A 316 -22.75 -29.51 -13.70
CA ASP A 316 -23.86 -29.07 -14.52
C ASP A 316 -24.28 -27.65 -14.15
N VAL A 317 -24.80 -26.90 -15.12
CA VAL A 317 -25.24 -25.52 -14.87
C VAL A 317 -26.37 -25.58 -13.85
N ALA A 318 -26.28 -24.76 -12.81
CA ALA A 318 -27.21 -24.75 -11.68
C ALA A 318 -27.99 -23.44 -11.57
N ASP A 319 -27.32 -22.33 -11.90
CA ASP A 319 -27.89 -20.99 -11.85
C ASP A 319 -27.16 -20.05 -12.81
N VAL A 320 -27.87 -19.02 -13.28
CA VAL A 320 -27.35 -18.00 -14.20
C VAL A 320 -27.89 -16.61 -13.83
N LEU A 321 -26.99 -15.67 -13.56
CA LEU A 321 -27.31 -14.27 -13.31
C LEU A 321 -26.75 -13.39 -14.43
N ARG A 322 -27.58 -12.51 -14.99
CA ARG A 322 -27.13 -11.37 -15.82
C ARG A 322 -27.30 -10.05 -15.06
N ILE A 323 -26.27 -9.22 -15.05
CA ILE A 323 -26.28 -7.91 -14.39
C ILE A 323 -25.63 -6.85 -15.27
N GLY A 324 -26.35 -5.76 -15.52
CA GLY A 324 -25.89 -4.67 -16.38
C GLY A 324 -26.97 -3.59 -16.62
N GLY A 325 -26.54 -2.43 -17.10
CA GLY A 325 -27.36 -1.31 -17.54
C GLY A 325 -27.79 -1.47 -19.00
N SER A 326 -28.13 -0.38 -19.67
CA SER A 326 -28.69 -0.40 -21.03
C SER A 326 -27.67 -0.42 -22.16
N ASP A 327 -26.40 -0.13 -21.86
CA ASP A 327 -25.26 -0.23 -22.77
C ASP A 327 -24.34 -1.39 -22.33
N ASP A 328 -23.19 -1.56 -22.99
CA ASP A 328 -22.32 -2.71 -22.71
C ASP A 328 -21.62 -2.61 -21.34
N ASP A 329 -21.56 -3.72 -20.63
CA ASP A 329 -20.89 -3.87 -19.33
C ASP A 329 -20.05 -5.14 -19.32
N PHE A 330 -18.73 -4.97 -19.22
CA PHE A 330 -17.76 -6.06 -19.32
C PHE A 330 -17.15 -6.38 -17.96
N PRO A 331 -17.41 -7.57 -17.38
CA PRO A 331 -16.72 -7.98 -16.18
C PRO A 331 -15.28 -8.39 -16.48
N ARG A 332 -14.43 -8.34 -15.46
CA ARG A 332 -12.99 -8.62 -15.57
C ARG A 332 -12.54 -9.70 -14.60
N ASN A 333 -12.89 -9.58 -13.32
CA ASN A 333 -12.42 -10.49 -12.27
C ASN A 333 -13.49 -10.73 -11.20
N ILE A 334 -13.43 -11.89 -10.54
CA ILE A 334 -14.32 -12.31 -9.45
C ILE A 334 -13.54 -12.89 -8.25
N VAL A 335 -13.85 -12.43 -7.04
CA VAL A 335 -13.27 -12.94 -5.78
C VAL A 335 -14.35 -13.31 -4.77
N PRO A 336 -14.37 -14.56 -4.26
CA PRO A 336 -15.25 -14.96 -3.16
C PRO A 336 -14.62 -14.63 -1.79
N THR A 337 -15.42 -14.11 -0.85
CA THR A 337 -14.99 -13.82 0.55
C THR A 337 -15.72 -14.65 1.60
N GLY A 338 -16.45 -15.67 1.15
CA GLY A 338 -17.17 -16.61 1.99
C GLY A 338 -18.68 -16.38 1.99
N GLU A 339 -19.14 -15.24 2.50
CA GLU A 339 -20.57 -14.88 2.45
C GLU A 339 -20.92 -14.02 1.23
N GLU A 340 -19.92 -13.39 0.62
CA GLU A 340 -20.08 -12.46 -0.50
C GLU A 340 -19.20 -12.87 -1.68
N ILE A 341 -19.51 -12.27 -2.82
CA ILE A 341 -18.76 -12.34 -4.05
C ILE A 341 -18.51 -10.90 -4.50
N ILE A 342 -17.25 -10.56 -4.72
CA ILE A 342 -16.81 -9.26 -5.21
C ILE A 342 -16.46 -9.41 -6.68
N ILE A 343 -16.96 -8.51 -7.51
CA ILE A 343 -16.71 -8.49 -8.94
C ILE A 343 -16.27 -7.10 -9.35
N CYS A 344 -15.31 -7.03 -10.26
CA CYS A 344 -14.97 -5.79 -10.94
C CYS A 344 -15.13 -5.88 -12.46
N GLY A 345 -15.23 -4.73 -13.09
CA GLY A 345 -15.31 -4.61 -14.54
C GLY A 345 -15.46 -3.17 -14.98
N THR A 346 -15.93 -3.01 -16.21
CA THR A 346 -16.12 -1.72 -16.86
C THR A 346 -17.56 -1.59 -17.33
N THR A 347 -18.19 -0.45 -17.06
CA THR A 347 -19.55 -0.14 -17.51
C THR A 347 -19.54 1.04 -18.49
N TYR A 348 -20.32 0.92 -19.56
CA TYR A 348 -20.64 2.03 -20.46
C TYR A 348 -22.03 2.61 -20.17
N SER A 349 -22.72 2.09 -19.15
CA SER A 349 -24.13 2.37 -18.87
C SER A 349 -24.33 3.47 -17.82
N GLU A 350 -25.06 4.54 -18.17
CA GLU A 350 -25.50 5.56 -17.19
C GLU A 350 -26.49 4.97 -16.16
N ASP A 351 -27.20 3.90 -16.50
CA ASP A 351 -28.18 3.21 -15.67
C ASP A 351 -27.67 1.88 -15.10
N PHE A 352 -26.35 1.75 -14.93
CA PHE A 352 -25.72 0.57 -14.31
C PHE A 352 -26.35 0.24 -12.93
N PRO A 353 -26.50 -1.04 -12.55
CA PRO A 353 -27.13 -1.44 -11.28
C PRO A 353 -26.37 -0.98 -10.03
N LEU A 354 -26.72 0.20 -9.53
CA LEU A 354 -26.12 0.82 -8.35
C LEU A 354 -27.01 0.67 -7.10
N THR A 355 -26.39 0.37 -5.95
CA THR A 355 -27.08 0.37 -4.64
C THR A 355 -27.31 1.77 -4.11
N ASP A 356 -28.14 1.90 -3.07
CA ASP A 356 -28.33 3.16 -2.35
C ASP A 356 -27.02 3.60 -1.66
N ASN A 357 -26.55 4.82 -1.96
CA ASN A 357 -25.29 5.40 -1.47
C ASN A 357 -24.02 4.73 -2.03
N PRO A 358 -23.82 4.72 -3.36
CA PRO A 358 -22.54 4.31 -3.93
C PRO A 358 -21.45 5.35 -3.57
N TYR A 359 -20.17 4.98 -3.72
CA TYR A 359 -19.07 5.96 -3.61
C TYR A 359 -19.16 6.99 -4.75
N ASP A 360 -19.33 6.50 -5.98
CA ASP A 360 -19.75 7.28 -7.12
C ASP A 360 -20.92 6.58 -7.82
N GLY A 361 -21.99 7.34 -8.04
CA GLY A 361 -23.22 6.87 -8.65
C GLY A 361 -23.47 7.44 -10.05
N THR A 362 -22.47 8.10 -10.62
CA THR A 362 -22.57 8.75 -11.94
C THR A 362 -21.48 8.21 -12.85
N LEU A 363 -21.84 7.83 -14.07
CA LEU A 363 -20.89 7.58 -15.13
C LEU A 363 -20.32 8.93 -15.58
N ASN A 364 -19.04 9.18 -15.28
CA ASN A 364 -18.43 10.51 -15.47
C ASN A 364 -17.74 10.66 -16.83
N GLY A 365 -17.31 9.55 -17.43
CA GLY A 365 -16.62 9.51 -18.72
C GLY A 365 -17.33 8.66 -19.79
N THR A 366 -16.56 8.11 -20.73
CA THR A 366 -17.10 7.18 -21.74
C THR A 366 -17.44 5.82 -21.16
N ASN A 367 -16.71 5.43 -20.12
CA ASN A 367 -16.88 4.21 -19.35
C ASN A 367 -16.12 4.37 -18.04
N ASP A 368 -16.69 3.85 -16.96
CA ASP A 368 -16.06 3.84 -15.65
C ASP A 368 -15.84 2.40 -15.18
N ALA A 369 -14.85 2.21 -14.30
CA ALA A 369 -14.68 0.96 -13.59
C ALA A 369 -15.84 0.80 -12.58
N PHE A 370 -16.27 -0.44 -12.35
CA PHE A 370 -17.27 -0.74 -11.31
C PHE A 370 -16.75 -1.78 -10.32
N ILE A 371 -17.33 -1.75 -9.12
CA ILE A 371 -17.27 -2.85 -8.14
C ILE A 371 -18.70 -3.27 -7.79
N LEU A 372 -18.96 -4.57 -7.79
CA LEU A 372 -20.19 -5.19 -7.32
C LEU A 372 -19.88 -6.11 -6.13
N ARG A 373 -20.73 -6.06 -5.10
CA ARG A 373 -20.79 -7.03 -4.00
C ARG A 373 -22.12 -7.72 -4.02
N LEU A 374 -22.11 -9.01 -4.32
CA LEU A 374 -23.27 -9.87 -4.28
C LEU A 374 -23.20 -10.76 -3.04
N ASP A 375 -24.36 -11.14 -2.50
CA ASP A 375 -24.37 -12.28 -1.60
C ASP A 375 -23.92 -13.54 -2.35
N SER A 376 -23.37 -14.52 -1.62
CA SER A 376 -22.91 -15.80 -2.20
C SER A 376 -24.02 -16.56 -2.93
N SER A 377 -25.29 -16.27 -2.61
CA SER A 377 -26.44 -16.85 -3.29
C SER A 377 -26.83 -16.14 -4.60
N GLN A 378 -26.16 -15.03 -4.95
CA GLN A 378 -26.42 -14.15 -6.10
C GLN A 378 -27.81 -13.46 -6.10
N ASN A 379 -28.60 -13.63 -5.05
CA ASN A 379 -29.96 -13.10 -4.98
C ASN A 379 -29.98 -11.62 -4.60
N ASN A 380 -29.02 -11.17 -3.81
CA ASN A 380 -28.97 -9.79 -3.32
C ASN A 380 -27.71 -9.06 -3.77
N LEU A 381 -27.91 -7.86 -4.33
CA LEU A 381 -26.83 -6.90 -4.55
C LEU A 381 -26.65 -6.10 -3.26
N ILE A 382 -25.58 -6.41 -2.54
CA ILE A 382 -25.26 -5.86 -1.22
C ILE A 382 -24.76 -4.42 -1.36
N TRP A 383 -23.86 -4.20 -2.31
CA TRP A 383 -23.26 -2.88 -2.57
C TRP A 383 -22.71 -2.81 -3.98
N SER A 384 -22.78 -1.64 -4.61
CA SER A 384 -22.11 -1.37 -5.87
C SER A 384 -21.75 0.11 -6.02
N THR A 385 -20.70 0.38 -6.79
CA THR A 385 -20.22 1.73 -7.08
C THR A 385 -19.51 1.80 -8.42
N LEU A 386 -19.39 3.03 -8.95
CA LEU A 386 -18.48 3.38 -10.04
C LEU A 386 -17.20 4.03 -9.48
N ILE A 387 -16.14 3.96 -10.27
CA ILE A 387 -14.81 4.51 -10.03
C ILE A 387 -14.26 5.02 -11.37
N GLY A 388 -14.03 6.32 -11.48
CA GLY A 388 -13.53 6.94 -12.71
C GLY A 388 -13.55 8.46 -12.64
N GLY A 389 -13.18 9.09 -13.76
CA GLY A 389 -13.19 10.53 -13.99
C GLY A 389 -13.86 10.86 -15.33
N MET A 390 -13.46 11.97 -15.96
CA MET A 390 -14.12 12.47 -17.18
C MET A 390 -13.80 11.68 -18.47
N ASN A 391 -12.85 10.74 -18.45
CA ASN A 391 -12.46 9.95 -19.61
C ASN A 391 -12.67 8.45 -19.32
N MET A 392 -11.91 7.59 -19.99
CA MET A 392 -12.07 6.15 -19.93
C MET A 392 -11.34 5.59 -18.71
N ASP A 393 -12.05 4.80 -17.91
CA ASP A 393 -11.53 4.14 -16.71
C ASP A 393 -11.94 2.66 -16.72
N GLU A 394 -10.98 1.76 -16.53
CA GLU A 394 -11.23 0.31 -16.59
C GLU A 394 -10.61 -0.42 -15.40
N ALA A 395 -11.38 -1.33 -14.80
CA ALA A 395 -10.83 -2.32 -13.87
C ALA A 395 -10.09 -3.43 -14.64
N SER A 396 -9.05 -3.98 -14.04
CA SER A 396 -8.34 -5.17 -14.54
C SER A 396 -8.51 -6.35 -13.58
N GLU A 397 -8.28 -6.13 -12.29
CA GLU A 397 -8.37 -7.18 -11.28
C GLU A 397 -8.76 -6.62 -9.91
N VAL A 398 -9.35 -7.46 -9.06
CA VAL A 398 -9.70 -7.13 -7.68
C VAL A 398 -9.15 -8.22 -6.75
N CYS A 399 -8.65 -7.85 -5.58
CA CYS A 399 -8.33 -8.77 -4.50
C CYS A 399 -8.93 -8.26 -3.18
N VAL A 400 -9.10 -9.16 -2.21
CA VAL A 400 -9.73 -8.83 -0.92
C VAL A 400 -8.91 -9.42 0.22
N ASP A 401 -8.60 -8.60 1.23
CA ASP A 401 -7.85 -9.05 2.40
C ASP A 401 -8.72 -9.81 3.42
N THR A 402 -8.07 -10.38 4.43
CA THR A 402 -8.74 -11.10 5.52
C THR A 402 -9.63 -10.22 6.40
N LYS A 403 -9.48 -8.89 6.32
CA LYS A 403 -10.31 -7.89 7.01
C LYS A 403 -11.51 -7.45 6.13
N GLY A 404 -11.64 -7.96 4.90
CA GLY A 404 -12.69 -7.61 3.95
C GLY A 404 -12.45 -6.29 3.20
N GLN A 405 -11.21 -5.78 3.19
CA GLN A 405 -10.81 -4.59 2.44
C GLN A 405 -10.55 -4.98 1.00
N ILE A 406 -11.13 -4.20 0.08
CA ILE A 406 -11.10 -4.47 -1.35
C ILE A 406 -9.99 -3.65 -1.98
N TYR A 407 -9.17 -4.27 -2.81
CA TYR A 407 -8.13 -3.64 -3.58
C TYR A 407 -8.43 -3.84 -5.06
N LEU A 408 -8.50 -2.75 -5.81
CA LEU A 408 -8.84 -2.74 -7.22
C LEU A 408 -7.66 -2.19 -8.02
N GLY A 409 -7.20 -2.95 -9.00
CA GLY A 409 -6.22 -2.52 -10.00
C GLY A 409 -6.91 -2.25 -11.33
N GLY A 410 -6.44 -1.24 -12.05
CA GLY A 410 -7.00 -0.87 -13.34
C GLY A 410 -6.21 0.25 -14.00
N PHE A 411 -6.68 0.76 -15.14
CA PHE A 411 -6.05 1.93 -15.75
C PHE A 411 -7.06 3.04 -15.99
N THR A 412 -6.55 4.27 -15.99
CA THR A 412 -7.31 5.50 -16.18
C THR A 412 -6.73 6.32 -17.32
N ARG A 413 -7.61 6.93 -18.14
CA ARG A 413 -7.28 8.02 -19.05
C ARG A 413 -7.72 9.39 -18.50
N SER A 414 -8.23 9.39 -17.28
CA SER A 414 -8.90 10.53 -16.66
C SER A 414 -7.89 11.37 -15.89
N THR A 415 -7.64 12.59 -16.37
CA THR A 415 -6.75 13.56 -15.70
C THR A 415 -7.28 14.04 -14.34
N ASP A 416 -8.56 13.77 -14.07
CA ASP A 416 -9.29 14.10 -12.85
C ASP A 416 -9.63 12.86 -12.02
N PHE A 417 -9.02 11.70 -12.31
CA PHE A 417 -9.16 10.51 -11.48
C PHE A 417 -8.81 10.87 -10.03
N ARG A 418 -9.74 10.60 -9.10
CA ARG A 418 -9.60 11.08 -7.72
C ARG A 418 -8.45 10.34 -7.02
N ILE A 419 -7.38 11.06 -6.72
CA ILE A 419 -6.26 10.60 -5.90
C ILE A 419 -6.56 10.93 -4.43
N TYR A 420 -6.49 9.93 -3.57
CA TYR A 420 -6.81 10.02 -2.14
C TYR A 420 -5.67 9.37 -1.35
N GLY A 421 -5.07 10.12 -0.41
CA GLY A 421 -3.82 9.74 0.25
C GLY A 421 -2.65 10.66 -0.14
N GLN A 422 -1.54 10.59 0.59
CA GLN A 422 -0.37 11.49 0.42
C GLN A 422 0.65 11.01 -0.63
N TYR A 423 0.22 10.15 -1.54
CA TYR A 423 1.13 9.39 -2.40
C TYR A 423 1.38 10.10 -3.74
N ILE A 424 2.66 10.15 -4.12
CA ILE A 424 3.17 10.90 -5.26
C ILE A 424 2.51 10.39 -6.55
N SER A 425 1.79 11.27 -7.23
CA SER A 425 1.38 11.07 -8.62
C SER A 425 2.56 11.32 -9.53
N MET A 426 2.83 10.40 -10.46
CA MET A 426 3.72 10.69 -11.59
C MET A 426 2.88 10.67 -12.88
N TYR A 427 2.48 11.88 -13.26
CA TYR A 427 2.09 12.34 -14.59
C TYR A 427 0.83 11.75 -15.25
N SER A 428 0.37 12.52 -16.24
CA SER A 428 -0.85 12.36 -17.03
C SER A 428 -0.47 11.78 -18.39
N GLY A 429 -0.38 10.45 -18.46
CA GLY A 429 -0.13 9.69 -19.68
C GLY A 429 -1.38 9.53 -20.54
N LEU A 430 -1.39 8.52 -21.42
CA LEU A 430 -2.62 8.11 -22.11
C LEU A 430 -3.45 7.15 -21.26
N ASP A 431 -2.79 6.09 -20.79
CA ASP A 431 -3.32 5.07 -19.89
C ASP A 431 -2.40 5.08 -18.67
N ASP A 432 -2.91 5.36 -17.47
CA ASP A 432 -2.13 5.35 -16.23
C ASP A 432 -2.66 4.24 -15.32
N CYS A 433 -1.80 3.38 -14.79
CA CYS A 433 -2.23 2.33 -13.86
C CYS A 433 -2.71 2.98 -12.56
N PHE A 434 -3.83 2.52 -12.01
CA PHE A 434 -4.30 2.89 -10.68
C PHE A 434 -4.39 1.66 -9.78
N VAL A 435 -4.17 1.89 -8.48
CA VAL A 435 -4.54 0.96 -7.42
C VAL A 435 -5.40 1.70 -6.41
N VAL A 436 -6.54 1.12 -6.07
CA VAL A 436 -7.53 1.72 -5.17
C VAL A 436 -7.88 0.75 -4.05
N LYS A 437 -7.98 1.26 -2.82
CA LYS A 437 -8.41 0.50 -1.64
C LYS A 437 -9.75 0.99 -1.10
N PHE A 438 -10.64 0.06 -0.78
CA PHE A 438 -11.99 0.31 -0.27
C PHE A 438 -12.30 -0.49 1.00
N SER A 439 -13.00 0.18 1.93
CA SER A 439 -13.67 -0.44 3.08
C SER A 439 -15.09 0.11 3.24
N ASN A 440 -15.87 0.10 2.16
CA ASN A 440 -17.14 0.82 1.91
C ASN A 440 -17.01 2.33 1.59
N THR A 441 -15.89 2.95 1.94
CA THR A 441 -15.47 4.25 1.42
C THR A 441 -14.06 4.11 0.87
N LEU A 442 -13.71 4.97 -0.10
CA LEU A 442 -12.35 5.07 -0.62
C LEU A 442 -11.37 5.36 0.53
N GLN A 443 -10.38 4.49 0.71
CA GLN A 443 -9.34 4.60 1.75
C GLN A 443 -8.05 5.18 1.20
N TYR A 444 -7.62 4.72 0.03
CA TYR A 444 -6.58 5.36 -0.77
C TYR A 444 -6.77 5.08 -2.24
N SER A 445 -6.19 5.92 -3.08
CA SER A 445 -5.98 5.69 -4.50
C SER A 445 -4.62 6.24 -4.92
N VAL A 446 -3.87 5.46 -5.67
CA VAL A 446 -2.55 5.82 -6.19
C VAL A 446 -2.49 5.56 -7.68
N LEU A 447 -1.77 6.42 -8.41
CA LEU A 447 -1.43 6.20 -9.80
C LEU A 447 0.01 5.71 -9.89
N VAL A 448 0.24 4.66 -10.69
CA VAL A 448 1.52 4.03 -10.94
C VAL A 448 1.82 4.14 -12.43
N GLY A 449 2.87 4.86 -12.80
CA GLY A 449 3.16 5.07 -14.21
C GLY A 449 4.15 6.20 -14.44
N GLY A 450 4.50 6.39 -15.70
CA GLY A 450 5.33 7.49 -16.18
C GLY A 450 4.53 8.40 -17.13
N SER A 451 5.22 9.00 -18.09
CA SER A 451 4.64 10.01 -18.99
C SER A 451 3.83 9.46 -20.17
N LYS A 452 3.79 8.14 -20.38
CA LYS A 452 3.13 7.48 -21.52
C LYS A 452 2.12 6.43 -21.02
N GLY A 453 1.92 5.33 -21.75
CA GLY A 453 0.92 4.32 -21.42
C GLY A 453 1.46 3.26 -20.46
N ASP A 454 0.72 3.01 -19.39
CA ASP A 454 1.04 2.12 -18.28
C ASP A 454 -0.22 1.31 -17.95
N THR A 455 -0.27 0.06 -18.42
CA THR A 455 -1.48 -0.78 -18.32
C THR A 455 -1.21 -1.96 -17.39
N PRO A 456 -1.91 -2.06 -16.23
CA PRO A 456 -1.81 -3.23 -15.38
C PRO A 456 -2.52 -4.42 -16.02
N ARG A 457 -2.12 -5.62 -15.61
CA ARG A 457 -2.75 -6.87 -16.01
C ARG A 457 -3.23 -7.69 -14.83
N ALA A 458 -2.43 -7.73 -13.78
CA ALA A 458 -2.79 -8.43 -12.56
C ALA A 458 -2.35 -7.64 -11.33
N ILE A 459 -3.10 -7.83 -10.24
CA ILE A 459 -2.70 -7.45 -8.89
C ILE A 459 -2.83 -8.65 -7.96
N HIS A 460 -1.84 -8.82 -7.09
CA HIS A 460 -1.79 -9.88 -6.09
C HIS A 460 -1.72 -9.27 -4.70
N LEU A 461 -2.50 -9.80 -3.77
CA LEU A 461 -2.39 -9.43 -2.36
C LEU A 461 -1.43 -10.42 -1.70
N SER A 462 -0.27 -9.92 -1.30
CA SER A 462 0.76 -10.70 -0.61
C SER A 462 0.33 -11.01 0.83
N GLU A 463 0.94 -12.05 1.43
CA GLU A 463 0.67 -12.46 2.81
C GLU A 463 1.00 -11.35 3.82
N ASP A 464 1.97 -10.50 3.50
CA ASP A 464 2.34 -9.31 4.30
C ASP A 464 1.32 -8.15 4.20
N GLY A 465 0.28 -8.30 3.37
CA GLY A 465 -0.76 -7.30 3.16
C GLY A 465 -0.44 -6.26 2.09
N CYS A 466 0.69 -6.38 1.40
CA CYS A 466 1.02 -5.53 0.26
C CYS A 466 0.36 -5.96 -1.04
N ILE A 467 0.27 -5.00 -1.96
CA ILE A 467 -0.22 -5.21 -3.31
C ILE A 467 0.96 -5.29 -4.26
N ILE A 468 1.11 -6.45 -4.90
CA ILE A 468 2.04 -6.65 -5.98
C ILE A 468 1.30 -6.46 -7.28
N GLY A 469 1.70 -5.50 -8.11
CA GLY A 469 1.06 -5.25 -9.40
C GLY A 469 2.01 -5.47 -10.56
N VAL A 470 1.46 -5.99 -11.65
CA VAL A 470 2.21 -6.31 -12.86
C VAL A 470 1.49 -5.81 -14.10
N GLY A 471 2.25 -5.50 -15.15
CA GLY A 471 1.67 -5.03 -16.39
C GLY A 471 2.67 -4.74 -17.49
N GLU A 472 2.31 -3.79 -18.36
CA GLU A 472 3.17 -3.28 -19.41
C GLU A 472 3.26 -1.74 -19.36
N THR A 473 4.44 -1.22 -19.65
CA THR A 473 4.75 0.21 -19.72
C THR A 473 5.44 0.52 -21.04
N ILE A 474 5.04 1.62 -21.67
CA ILE A 474 5.78 2.25 -22.77
C ILE A 474 6.54 3.51 -22.30
N SER A 475 6.41 3.83 -21.01
CA SER A 475 6.98 5.00 -20.36
C SER A 475 8.48 4.78 -20.11
N GLU A 476 9.30 5.68 -20.64
CA GLU A 476 10.76 5.66 -20.41
C GLU A 476 11.13 6.14 -18.99
N ASP A 477 10.18 6.80 -18.34
CA ASP A 477 10.25 7.41 -17.02
C ASP A 477 9.32 6.73 -16.00
N PHE A 478 8.98 5.46 -16.23
CA PHE A 478 8.25 4.66 -15.23
C PHE A 478 9.05 4.62 -13.91
N PRO A 479 8.38 4.75 -12.74
CA PRO A 479 9.05 4.84 -11.45
C PRO A 479 9.77 3.53 -11.13
N VAL A 480 11.07 3.62 -10.88
CA VAL A 480 11.92 2.50 -10.42
C VAL A 480 12.41 2.83 -9.02
N ILE A 481 12.02 2.00 -8.05
CA ILE A 481 12.23 2.21 -6.62
C ILE A 481 12.83 0.93 -6.04
N ASN A 482 13.93 1.07 -5.28
CA ASN A 482 14.66 -0.02 -4.63
C ASN A 482 15.17 -1.17 -5.53
N SER A 483 14.99 -1.09 -6.84
CA SER A 483 15.58 -1.99 -7.83
C SER A 483 17.02 -1.59 -8.17
N LYS A 484 17.97 -2.51 -7.93
CA LYS A 484 19.41 -2.36 -8.16
C LYS A 484 19.83 -2.83 -9.56
N ASN A 485 19.04 -3.69 -10.21
CA ASN A 485 19.35 -4.31 -11.51
C ASN A 485 18.62 -3.69 -12.71
N PHE A 486 18.18 -2.44 -12.61
CA PHE A 486 17.52 -1.75 -13.72
C PHE A 486 18.48 -1.51 -14.91
N SER A 487 18.06 -1.98 -16.09
CA SER A 487 18.63 -1.55 -17.36
C SER A 487 17.51 -0.95 -18.19
N GLN A 488 17.62 0.34 -18.52
CA GLN A 488 16.74 0.97 -19.50
C GLN A 488 16.94 0.25 -20.84
N THR A 489 15.99 -0.61 -21.20
CA THR A 489 16.01 -1.34 -22.47
C THR A 489 15.52 -0.44 -23.59
N SER A 490 15.96 -0.72 -24.82
CA SER A 490 15.60 0.07 -26.00
C SER A 490 14.24 -0.32 -26.62
N GLY A 491 13.50 -1.20 -25.94
CA GLY A 491 12.23 -1.77 -26.36
C GLY A 491 11.06 -0.77 -26.41
N PHE A 492 10.00 -1.17 -27.12
CA PHE A 492 8.81 -0.32 -27.34
C PHE A 492 7.79 -0.44 -26.20
N ASP A 493 7.61 -1.65 -25.66
CA ASP A 493 6.73 -1.98 -24.53
C ASP A 493 7.52 -2.90 -23.59
N ASN A 494 7.61 -2.58 -22.30
CA ASN A 494 8.30 -3.39 -21.30
C ASN A 494 7.33 -3.88 -20.22
N GLY A 495 7.64 -5.01 -19.58
CA GLY A 495 6.92 -5.43 -18.38
C GLY A 495 7.25 -4.51 -17.21
N PHE A 496 6.28 -4.19 -16.37
CA PHE A 496 6.56 -3.59 -15.06
C PHE A 496 6.10 -4.50 -13.93
N LEU A 497 6.75 -4.34 -12.78
CA LEU A 497 6.42 -4.97 -11.51
C LEU A 497 6.55 -3.92 -10.41
N PHE A 498 5.60 -3.86 -9.49
CA PHE A 498 5.67 -3.01 -8.30
C PHE A 498 5.12 -3.73 -7.07
N LYS A 499 5.55 -3.32 -5.88
CA LYS A 499 5.01 -3.68 -4.57
C LYS A 499 4.59 -2.41 -3.83
N LEU A 500 3.31 -2.33 -3.47
CA LEU A 500 2.63 -1.17 -2.88
C LEU A 500 1.98 -1.51 -1.54
N GLY A 501 2.22 -0.67 -0.54
CA GLY A 501 1.66 -0.75 0.81
C GLY A 501 2.74 -0.57 1.87
N ASP A 502 2.34 -0.61 3.14
CA ASP A 502 3.27 -0.56 4.28
C ASP A 502 3.86 -1.97 4.55
N CYS A 503 4.19 -2.72 3.49
CA CYS A 503 4.92 -3.97 3.66
C CYS A 503 6.39 -3.67 3.89
N GLY A 504 6.96 -4.47 4.78
CA GLY A 504 8.28 -4.23 5.31
C GLY A 504 8.27 -3.12 6.35
N ASP A 505 7.24 -3.03 7.20
CA ASP A 505 7.24 -2.44 8.55
C ASP A 505 6.37 -3.37 9.41
N SER A 506 6.97 -4.50 9.79
CA SER A 506 6.28 -5.69 10.28
C SER A 506 5.72 -5.51 11.71
N ASP A 507 6.25 -4.58 12.49
CA ASP A 507 5.74 -4.20 13.80
C ASP A 507 4.96 -2.86 13.83
N GLY A 508 5.02 -2.09 12.74
CA GLY A 508 4.22 -0.89 12.52
C GLY A 508 4.77 0.36 13.22
N ASP A 509 6.06 0.40 13.49
CA ASP A 509 6.73 1.49 14.20
C ASP A 509 7.22 2.61 13.28
N THR A 510 7.06 2.45 11.97
CA THR A 510 7.48 3.33 10.86
C THR A 510 8.95 3.19 10.41
N LEU A 511 9.70 2.23 10.97
CA LEU A 511 11.00 1.79 10.49
C LEU A 511 10.82 0.58 9.56
N PRO A 512 11.34 0.61 8.32
CA PRO A 512 11.11 -0.52 7.43
C PRO A 512 11.96 -1.77 7.74
N ASP A 513 11.41 -2.98 7.63
CA ASP A 513 12.06 -4.31 7.81
C ASP A 513 13.45 -4.42 7.15
N TYR A 514 13.62 -3.87 5.94
CA TYR A 514 14.93 -3.96 5.26
C TYR A 514 16.00 -3.14 5.99
N LEU A 515 15.60 -2.01 6.56
CA LEU A 515 16.48 -1.11 7.30
C LEU A 515 16.71 -1.68 8.70
N GLU A 516 15.69 -2.26 9.31
CA GLU A 516 15.81 -2.99 10.58
C GLU A 516 16.85 -4.11 10.51
N ASN A 517 16.79 -4.93 9.45
CA ASN A 517 17.81 -5.94 9.18
C ASN A 517 19.23 -5.33 8.95
N GLU A 518 19.33 -4.13 8.38
CA GLU A 518 20.60 -3.44 8.14
C GLU A 518 21.21 -2.89 9.45
N ILE A 519 20.38 -2.33 10.33
CA ILE A 519 20.81 -1.75 11.61
C ILE A 519 20.85 -2.76 12.76
N GLY A 520 20.23 -3.93 12.59
CA GLY A 520 20.30 -5.06 13.52
C GLY A 520 19.17 -5.13 14.54
N THR A 521 18.05 -4.45 14.29
CA THR A 521 16.83 -4.49 15.10
C THR A 521 15.94 -5.69 14.76
N ASP A 522 14.98 -6.03 15.64
CA ASP A 522 14.01 -7.12 15.42
C ASP A 522 12.74 -6.58 14.75
N ARG A 523 12.57 -6.87 13.46
CA ARG A 523 11.41 -6.45 12.64
C ARG A 523 10.00 -6.77 13.16
N PHE A 524 9.88 -7.52 14.25
CA PHE A 524 8.60 -7.86 14.86
C PHE A 524 8.42 -7.24 16.25
N ASP A 525 9.35 -6.39 16.69
CA ASP A 525 9.37 -5.73 17.99
C ASP A 525 9.79 -4.28 17.84
N ASN A 526 8.83 -3.38 18.02
CA ASN A 526 8.98 -1.96 17.72
C ASN A 526 9.93 -1.19 18.66
N ASP A 527 10.50 -1.85 19.66
CA ASP A 527 11.39 -1.33 20.70
C ASP A 527 12.37 -2.46 21.04
N THR A 528 13.39 -2.60 20.19
CA THR A 528 14.30 -3.77 20.17
C THR A 528 15.07 -3.94 21.48
N ASP A 529 15.48 -2.84 22.11
CA ASP A 529 16.27 -2.87 23.34
C ASP A 529 15.44 -2.70 24.62
N GLY A 530 14.17 -2.31 24.49
CA GLY A 530 13.19 -2.24 25.56
C GLY A 530 13.33 -1.01 26.46
N ASP A 531 13.90 0.09 25.96
CA ASP A 531 14.13 1.33 26.72
C ASP A 531 12.92 2.29 26.72
N LEU A 532 11.88 1.97 25.93
CA LEU A 532 10.62 2.72 25.69
C LEU A 532 10.67 3.77 24.57
N LEU A 533 11.76 3.88 23.81
CA LEU A 533 11.77 4.51 22.49
C LEU A 533 11.49 3.45 21.43
N SER A 534 10.80 3.83 20.35
CA SER A 534 10.69 2.92 19.21
C SER A 534 11.95 2.96 18.35
N ASP A 535 12.27 1.85 17.67
CA ASP A 535 13.44 1.76 16.80
C ASP A 535 13.45 2.88 15.74
N ALA A 536 12.27 3.21 15.20
CA ALA A 536 12.06 4.35 14.31
C ALA A 536 12.34 5.71 14.96
N GLU A 537 11.96 5.93 16.22
CA GLU A 537 12.21 7.19 16.93
C GLU A 537 13.70 7.39 17.16
N GLU A 538 14.38 6.34 17.61
CA GLU A 538 15.82 6.32 17.81
C GLU A 538 16.58 6.59 16.53
N TYR A 539 16.24 5.88 15.45
CA TYR A 539 16.93 6.02 14.17
C TYR A 539 16.64 7.37 13.48
N ASN A 540 15.38 7.82 13.44
CA ASN A 540 14.97 8.97 12.63
C ASN A 540 14.99 10.32 13.39
N ILE A 541 14.82 10.30 14.71
CA ILE A 541 14.60 11.51 15.51
C ILE A 541 15.80 11.77 16.43
N TYR A 542 16.14 10.81 17.27
CA TYR A 542 17.11 11.00 18.35
C TYR A 542 18.55 10.65 17.94
N ASN A 543 18.71 9.86 16.89
CA ASN A 543 19.98 9.39 16.37
C ASN A 543 20.80 8.61 17.43
N THR A 544 20.09 7.90 18.32
CA THR A 544 20.58 6.90 19.28
C THR A 544 20.79 5.55 18.59
N ASP A 545 21.38 4.56 19.27
CA ASP A 545 21.58 3.20 18.79
C ASP A 545 20.39 2.32 19.20
N PRO A 546 19.48 1.93 18.27
CA PRO A 546 18.25 1.21 18.60
C PRO A 546 18.42 -0.21 19.18
N THR A 547 19.68 -0.64 19.33
CA THR A 547 20.02 -1.94 19.90
C THR A 547 20.63 -1.82 21.29
N SER A 548 20.68 -0.62 21.85
CA SER A 548 21.38 -0.29 23.09
C SER A 548 20.62 0.76 23.89
N SER A 549 20.02 0.31 24.99
CA SER A 549 19.19 1.13 25.90
C SER A 549 19.94 2.26 26.64
N ASP A 550 21.19 2.54 26.27
CA ASP A 550 22.16 3.49 26.83
C ASP A 550 23.22 3.70 25.74
N SER A 551 22.98 4.66 24.84
CA SER A 551 23.74 4.87 23.61
C SER A 551 25.17 5.39 23.84
N ASP A 552 25.37 6.19 24.89
CA ASP A 552 26.68 6.77 25.21
C ASP A 552 27.43 6.01 26.32
N GLY A 553 26.78 5.06 26.98
CA GLY A 553 27.35 4.12 27.94
C GLY A 553 27.58 4.73 29.32
N ASP A 554 26.84 5.77 29.69
CA ASP A 554 27.02 6.48 30.95
C ASP A 554 26.18 5.93 32.13
N GLN A 555 25.37 4.90 31.85
CA GLN A 555 24.44 4.18 32.74
C GLN A 555 23.08 4.87 32.96
N MET A 556 22.76 5.90 32.18
CA MET A 556 21.40 6.41 32.03
C MET A 556 20.79 5.85 30.75
N ALA A 557 19.46 5.73 30.70
CA ALA A 557 18.79 5.19 29.51
C ALA A 557 18.36 6.33 28.59
N ASP A 558 18.43 6.11 27.27
CA ASP A 558 18.21 7.14 26.26
C ASP A 558 16.82 7.79 26.40
N HIS A 559 15.76 6.97 26.54
CA HIS A 559 14.41 7.44 26.82
C HIS A 559 14.34 8.39 28.02
N TRP A 560 15.05 8.05 29.11
CA TRP A 560 15.04 8.85 30.33
C TRP A 560 15.76 10.18 30.15
N GLU A 561 16.92 10.18 29.50
CA GLU A 561 17.67 11.40 29.22
C GLU A 561 16.89 12.36 28.35
N ILE A 562 16.28 11.85 27.27
CA ILE A 562 15.41 12.65 26.37
C ILE A 562 14.25 13.26 27.16
N THR A 563 13.57 12.45 27.99
CA THR A 563 12.44 12.91 28.80
C THR A 563 12.84 14.01 29.79
N ASN A 564 14.08 13.97 30.28
CA ASN A 564 14.62 14.92 31.24
C ASN A 564 15.49 16.03 30.61
N GLY A 565 15.54 16.12 29.28
CA GLY A 565 16.25 17.17 28.56
C GLY A 565 17.78 17.08 28.61
N LEU A 566 18.32 15.91 28.91
CA LEU A 566 19.73 15.54 28.78
C LEU A 566 20.02 15.08 27.35
N ASN A 567 21.29 14.73 27.08
CA ASN A 567 21.72 14.37 25.74
C ASN A 567 22.24 12.91 25.69
N PRO A 568 21.47 11.97 25.13
CA PRO A 568 21.78 10.52 25.14
C PRO A 568 22.98 10.09 24.28
N LEU A 569 23.70 11.08 23.71
CA LEU A 569 24.87 10.85 22.86
C LEU A 569 26.17 11.37 23.50
N ILE A 570 26.12 11.84 24.75
CA ILE A 570 27.24 12.43 25.46
C ILE A 570 27.19 12.04 26.94
N ASP A 571 28.15 11.22 27.39
CA ASP A 571 28.41 10.92 28.81
C ASP A 571 28.44 12.21 29.64
N ASP A 572 27.29 12.49 30.24
CA ASP A 572 27.00 13.65 31.07
C ASP A 572 26.52 13.24 32.46
N ALA A 573 26.54 11.94 32.77
CA ALA A 573 26.34 11.34 34.09
C ALA A 573 27.00 12.07 35.26
N PHE A 574 28.15 12.72 35.06
CA PHE A 574 28.89 13.47 36.09
C PHE A 574 28.57 14.97 36.13
N PHE A 575 27.71 15.46 35.25
CA PHE A 575 27.22 16.83 35.27
C PHE A 575 26.08 16.96 36.27
N ASP A 576 25.74 18.21 36.55
CA ASP A 576 24.82 18.65 37.61
C ASP A 576 24.07 19.83 36.97
N LEU A 577 22.95 19.49 36.31
CA LEU A 577 22.28 20.39 35.37
C LEU A 577 21.58 21.57 36.08
N ASP A 578 21.04 21.35 37.27
CA ASP A 578 20.34 22.34 38.08
C ASP A 578 21.22 23.05 39.13
N GLU A 579 22.48 22.61 39.27
CA GLU A 579 23.49 23.09 40.22
C GLU A 579 23.13 22.89 41.70
N ASP A 580 22.33 21.86 42.03
CA ASP A 580 22.02 21.48 43.41
C ASP A 580 23.18 20.66 44.06
N GLY A 581 24.02 20.05 43.22
CA GLY A 581 25.20 19.26 43.56
C GLY A 581 25.00 17.75 43.62
N LEU A 582 23.83 17.24 43.22
CA LEU A 582 23.57 15.86 42.83
C LEU A 582 23.94 15.72 41.34
N MET A 583 24.52 14.59 40.94
CA MET A 583 24.91 14.39 39.54
C MET A 583 23.76 13.75 38.78
N ASN A 584 23.64 13.98 37.47
CA ASN A 584 22.58 13.43 36.62
C ASN A 584 22.35 11.92 36.85
N LEU A 585 23.43 11.13 36.93
CA LEU A 585 23.32 9.68 37.19
C LEU A 585 22.77 9.37 38.60
N ASP A 586 23.14 10.15 39.61
CA ASP A 586 22.56 9.99 40.94
C ASP A 586 21.07 10.35 40.90
N GLU A 587 20.66 11.32 40.10
CA GLU A 587 19.24 11.70 39.93
C GLU A 587 18.44 10.60 39.25
N TYR A 588 18.98 10.02 38.18
CA TYR A 588 18.42 8.83 37.54
C TYR A 588 18.20 7.69 38.55
N LEU A 589 19.19 7.41 39.39
CA LEU A 589 19.13 6.34 40.39
C LEU A 589 18.12 6.62 41.53
N HIS A 590 17.85 7.88 41.85
CA HIS A 590 16.91 8.28 42.91
C HIS A 590 15.52 8.68 42.38
N GLY A 591 15.37 8.78 41.06
CA GLY A 591 14.11 9.18 40.39
C GLY A 591 13.76 10.65 40.55
N THR A 592 14.76 11.52 40.77
CA THR A 592 14.60 12.98 40.86
C THR A 592 14.69 13.65 39.48
N ASP A 593 14.26 14.91 39.37
CA ASP A 593 14.27 15.67 38.11
C ASP A 593 15.58 16.50 38.00
N PRO A 594 16.47 16.20 37.04
CA PRO A 594 17.76 16.89 36.88
C PRO A 594 17.66 18.38 36.51
N ASN A 595 16.45 18.88 36.25
CA ASN A 595 16.20 20.29 36.01
C ASN A 595 15.74 21.04 37.26
N LEU A 596 15.54 20.35 38.38
CA LEU A 596 14.90 20.89 39.57
C LEU A 596 15.73 20.64 40.83
N TRP A 597 16.22 21.76 41.39
CA TRP A 597 16.97 21.76 42.65
C TRP A 597 16.26 21.14 43.86
N ASP A 598 14.99 20.78 43.74
CA ASP A 598 14.04 20.37 44.78
C ASP A 598 12.85 19.73 44.04
N THR A 599 12.90 18.41 43.85
CA THR A 599 11.94 17.67 43.04
C THR A 599 10.54 17.65 43.66
N ASP A 600 10.44 17.54 45.00
CA ASP A 600 9.15 17.43 45.69
C ASP A 600 8.56 18.78 46.16
N GLY A 601 9.36 19.85 46.09
CA GLY A 601 8.96 21.23 46.32
C GLY A 601 8.86 21.62 47.79
N ASP A 602 9.59 20.95 48.70
CA ASP A 602 9.55 21.20 50.14
C ASP A 602 10.58 22.24 50.65
N ASP A 603 11.30 22.89 49.74
CA ASP A 603 12.40 23.85 49.93
C ASP A 603 13.70 23.21 50.48
N ILE A 604 13.88 21.90 50.35
CA ILE A 604 15.13 21.17 50.60
C ILE A 604 15.63 20.62 49.26
N SER A 605 16.96 20.60 49.05
CA SER A 605 17.49 20.10 47.79
C SER A 605 17.59 18.59 47.78
N ASP A 606 17.39 17.98 46.62
CA ASP A 606 17.44 16.53 46.42
C ASP A 606 18.77 15.96 46.93
N ARG A 607 19.89 16.64 46.63
CA ARG A 607 21.21 16.30 47.17
C ARG A 607 21.24 16.26 48.69
N TRP A 608 20.61 17.21 49.36
CA TRP A 608 20.61 17.29 50.82
C TRP A 608 19.83 16.13 51.42
N GLU A 609 18.72 15.76 50.81
CA GLU A 609 17.89 14.64 51.25
C GLU A 609 18.59 13.31 51.06
N VAL A 610 19.14 13.06 49.87
CA VAL A 610 19.94 11.87 49.58
C VAL A 610 21.12 11.75 50.56
N TYR A 611 21.85 12.84 50.83
CA TYR A 611 22.97 12.84 51.77
C TYR A 611 22.55 12.51 53.22
N ASN A 612 21.35 12.91 53.64
CA ASN A 612 20.82 12.63 54.98
C ASN A 612 19.99 11.33 55.04
N GLY A 613 19.83 10.61 53.92
CA GLY A 613 19.04 9.38 53.82
C GLY A 613 17.53 9.62 53.91
N TRP A 614 17.07 10.79 53.47
CA TRP A 614 15.66 11.13 53.29
C TRP A 614 15.23 10.78 51.86
N ASN A 615 13.92 10.74 51.63
CA ASN A 615 13.37 10.42 50.31
C ASN A 615 13.12 11.73 49.56
N PRO A 616 13.87 12.06 48.50
CA PRO A 616 13.75 13.33 47.75
C PRO A 616 12.46 13.48 46.94
N LEU A 617 11.56 12.50 47.04
CA LEU A 617 10.25 12.48 46.40
C LEU A 617 9.09 12.56 47.41
N ASP A 618 9.39 12.76 48.70
CA ASP A 618 8.40 12.84 49.78
C ASP A 618 8.46 14.18 50.51
N PRO A 619 7.54 15.11 50.22
CA PRO A 619 7.57 16.48 50.76
C PRO A 619 7.22 16.55 52.27
N GLN A 620 7.19 15.39 52.94
CA GLN A 620 6.97 15.24 54.38
C GLN A 620 8.27 14.93 55.13
N VAL A 621 9.21 15.86 55.12
CA VAL A 621 10.34 15.76 56.04
C VAL A 621 9.90 15.72 57.51
N PRO A 622 10.48 14.85 58.35
CA PRO A 622 10.22 14.84 59.78
C PRO A 622 10.68 16.18 60.37
N LEU A 623 9.72 17.03 60.73
CA LEU A 623 9.88 18.39 61.28
C LEU A 623 10.81 18.53 62.52
N LEU A 624 11.44 17.46 62.99
CA LEU A 624 12.18 17.39 64.24
C LEU A 624 13.71 17.53 64.09
N GLU A 625 14.30 17.42 62.89
CA GLU A 625 15.79 17.46 62.74
C GLU A 625 16.35 18.71 62.05
N VAL A 626 15.56 19.45 61.24
CA VAL A 626 16.04 20.66 60.53
C VAL A 626 16.44 21.82 61.48
N ILE A 627 15.99 21.79 62.74
CA ILE A 627 16.22 22.91 63.70
C ILE A 627 17.61 22.85 64.39
N GLN A 628 18.37 21.77 64.31
CA GLN A 628 19.62 21.67 65.10
C GLN A 628 20.86 22.36 64.50
N TYR A 629 20.92 22.66 63.19
CA TYR A 629 22.15 23.19 62.58
C TYR A 629 22.24 24.73 62.46
N HIS A 630 21.15 25.49 62.70
CA HIS A 630 21.20 26.96 62.70
C HIS A 630 21.54 27.60 64.06
N SER A 631 21.98 26.83 65.05
CA SER A 631 22.28 27.33 66.40
C SER A 631 23.78 27.42 66.71
N PHE A 632 24.56 28.14 65.90
CA PHE A 632 25.86 28.66 66.37
C PHE A 632 25.63 29.98 67.13
N PRO A 633 26.16 30.16 68.36
CA PRO A 633 25.99 31.39 69.11
C PRO A 633 26.90 32.48 68.52
N ILE A 634 26.42 33.20 67.51
CA ILE A 634 27.10 34.39 67.00
C ILE A 634 26.71 35.57 67.89
N THR A 635 27.66 35.99 68.73
CA THR A 635 27.62 37.30 69.38
C THR A 635 27.50 38.39 68.32
N LEU A 636 26.42 39.18 68.40
CA LEU A 636 26.12 40.28 67.50
C LEU A 636 27.29 41.27 67.40
N THR A 637 27.83 41.43 66.20
CA THR A 637 28.36 42.71 65.74
C THR A 637 27.65 43.10 64.45
N SER A 638 27.11 44.30 64.44
CA SER A 638 26.24 44.88 63.42
C SER A 638 26.89 44.95 62.03
N LEU A 639 26.75 43.90 61.21
CA LEU A 639 26.89 44.01 59.75
C LEU A 639 26.24 42.87 58.92
N SER A 640 25.60 41.86 59.52
CA SER A 640 25.13 40.67 58.78
C SER A 640 23.62 40.57 58.52
N VAL A 641 22.77 41.40 59.12
CA VAL A 641 21.31 41.33 58.88
C VAL A 641 20.92 41.92 57.52
N ALA A 642 21.67 42.91 57.03
CA ALA A 642 21.39 43.51 55.73
C ALA A 642 21.73 42.59 54.56
N THR A 643 22.77 41.76 54.68
CA THR A 643 23.23 40.86 53.62
C THR A 643 22.32 39.64 53.44
N VAL A 644 21.81 39.08 54.54
CA VAL A 644 20.90 37.92 54.49
C VAL A 644 19.52 38.33 53.96
N ILE A 645 18.98 39.48 54.37
CA ILE A 645 17.71 39.99 53.84
C ILE A 645 17.87 40.33 52.35
N VAL A 646 19.01 40.89 51.93
CA VAL A 646 19.28 41.18 50.50
C VAL A 646 19.38 39.89 49.68
N LEU A 647 20.00 38.82 50.18
CA LEU A 647 20.09 37.53 49.47
C LEU A 647 18.74 36.82 49.35
N VAL A 648 17.92 36.81 50.41
CA VAL A 648 16.56 36.24 50.38
C VAL A 648 15.65 37.06 49.45
N THR A 649 15.78 38.39 49.46
CA THR A 649 15.01 39.25 48.54
C THR A 649 15.47 39.10 47.09
N ILE A 650 16.77 38.91 46.83
CA ILE A 650 17.29 38.61 45.48
C ILE A 650 16.84 37.23 44.99
N ARG A 651 16.79 36.21 45.86
CA ARG A 651 16.24 34.87 45.54
C ARG A 651 14.76 34.93 45.20
N HIS A 652 13.95 35.65 45.99
CA HIS A 652 12.53 35.81 45.71
C HIS A 652 12.26 36.58 44.41
N LEU A 653 13.08 37.60 44.12
CA LEU A 653 13.02 38.35 42.84
C LEU A 653 13.52 37.52 41.64
N ARG A 654 14.40 36.52 41.82
CA ARG A 654 14.78 35.58 40.77
C ARG A 654 13.64 34.60 40.47
N ARG A 655 12.97 34.07 41.49
CA ARG A 655 11.77 33.21 41.35
C ARG A 655 10.63 33.92 40.60
N GLU A 656 10.29 35.15 41.00
CA GLU A 656 9.30 35.98 40.27
C GLU A 656 9.73 36.26 38.81
N LYS A 657 11.03 36.36 38.54
CA LYS A 657 11.54 36.59 37.18
C LYS A 657 11.46 35.31 36.33
N TYR A 658 11.76 34.14 36.91
CA TYR A 658 11.65 32.85 36.22
C TYR A 658 10.19 32.46 35.96
N GLU A 659 9.30 32.62 36.94
CA GLU A 659 7.86 32.37 36.74
C GLU A 659 7.27 33.31 35.68
N ARG A 660 7.68 34.60 35.66
CA ARG A 660 7.27 35.52 34.59
C ARG A 660 7.90 35.22 33.24
N LEU A 661 9.10 34.65 33.18
CA LEU A 661 9.73 34.22 31.93
C LEU A 661 9.06 32.95 31.38
N ARG A 662 8.62 32.03 32.25
CA ARG A 662 7.81 30.87 31.91
C ARG A 662 6.43 31.28 31.40
N GLU A 663 5.73 32.18 32.10
CA GLU A 663 4.46 32.75 31.61
C GLU A 663 4.65 33.47 30.27
N LEU A 664 5.79 34.15 30.04
CA LEU A 664 6.14 34.80 28.77
C LEU A 664 6.46 33.80 27.65
N ALA A 665 7.07 32.66 27.96
CA ALA A 665 7.34 31.58 27.00
C ALA A 665 6.04 30.88 26.59
N GLU A 666 5.19 30.55 27.57
CA GLU A 666 3.85 29.99 27.33
C GLU A 666 2.96 30.99 26.57
N THR A 667 3.01 32.29 26.86
CA THR A 667 2.29 33.29 26.04
C THR A 667 2.91 33.53 24.67
N GLN A 668 4.21 33.33 24.47
CA GLN A 668 4.86 33.44 23.16
C GLN A 668 4.49 32.24 22.27
N GLN A 669 4.42 31.03 22.85
CA GLN A 669 3.91 29.83 22.20
C GLN A 669 2.44 30.01 21.78
N VAL A 670 1.58 30.50 22.69
CA VAL A 670 0.19 30.85 22.37
C VAL A 670 0.10 31.97 21.33
N LEU A 671 1.02 32.94 21.33
CA LEU A 671 1.03 34.03 20.34
C LEU A 671 1.47 33.56 18.96
N ASP A 672 2.35 32.56 18.89
CA ASP A 672 2.82 31.98 17.65
C ASP A 672 1.78 30.99 17.08
N GLU A 673 1.09 30.23 17.94
CA GLU A 673 -0.14 29.49 17.59
C GLU A 673 -1.26 30.42 17.08
N MET A 674 -1.48 31.57 17.73
CA MET A 674 -2.46 32.58 17.29
C MET A 674 -2.03 33.33 16.02
N LYS A 675 -0.74 33.37 15.68
CA LYS A 675 -0.26 33.93 14.40
C LYS A 675 -0.46 32.94 13.26
N GLU A 676 -0.24 31.65 13.49
CA GLU A 676 -0.60 30.59 12.53
C GLU A 676 -2.10 30.53 12.30
N GLU A 677 -2.92 30.68 13.35
CA GLU A 677 -4.38 30.72 13.26
C GLU A 677 -4.92 31.99 12.55
N LYS A 678 -4.07 33.01 12.38
CA LYS A 678 -4.37 34.25 11.63
C LYS A 678 -3.76 34.26 10.22
N GLN A 679 -2.92 33.27 9.92
CA GLN A 679 -2.24 33.09 8.64
C GLN A 679 -2.90 31.96 7.80
N ASN A 680 -3.61 31.05 8.47
CA ASN A 680 -4.75 30.28 7.94
C ASN A 680 -6.02 31.15 7.84
#